data_AF-A0A1J0AAI8-F1
#
_entry.id   AF-A0A1J0AAI8-F1
#
_cell.length_a   1.000
_cell.length_b   1.000
_cell.length_c   1.000
_cell.angle_alpha   90.00
_cell.angle_beta   90.00
_cell.angle_gamma   90.00
#
_symmetry.space_group_name_H-M   'P 1'
#
loop_
_entity.id
_entity.type
_entity.pdbx_description
1 polymer ?
#
loop_
_entity_poly.entity_id
_entity_poly.type
_entity_poly.pdbx_seq_one_letter_code
_entity_poly.pdbx_strand_id
1 'polypeptide(L)'
;MFSTTTTPSGLLSPTGTPIPLRGVDFNVVIREIGSWVTVSQHFQNVEDQPIEAVYSFPLPEGAAICGFQVYLGERIIAGRVEEKETAFAQYDEAIKEGHGAYLVDQDRPNIFTISVGNLLPQQAVVVRMTYVQELDTQVHGGRFVIPTTISPRYMPVAQLETAPATELLHLNPPTVLENLPYGLAIRVDLVTSTPIIGLESPSHPIRLTLKDGQATVELVGENIQLDQDFVLTYTLQKSHEPHILLGKDMGSDGFVAMLNFWPQLEIKQRQPQEFIFIIDRSGSMQGESIQQARTGLLLCLKSLQPGDQFNIYGFGSTYEKLFERSQPYTEETLTTATQHVQELEADIGGTEIYPVLENALSQIGNLPASVILLTDGEVGNEQEVIHLAQTYRGRVRIFAFGIGRGADEYLMRGMARATDGAAEFIFPEERTELKVMQQFHRIGVPHAEQVRVDWGGLTADVVTPAVWPPLFHNQRWTAYARFSNLFATTVRLEAVVAGQPYTWEVTVDPERVDETAVVPLLFARSTIRDWEEPRIQGRGSQQRDRQEASRQRQEAIVNLGCRYQLMSSETSFVAIEQRPDGDKTTEIKLRRVPIALTKRWGGTGNTLSQSVSHSQYDVDTMADIDFSYSIGEMDECSFNSLKEIDFKFLHELAIHQRYEGFWILDSWFVNMLHGGPIQLKQIAALLNTALEEAEKIIVTLFVLRFLKDRFADSDILWQSLAQKAEQWLRNLSTMPPLIDPEPVDVVERWQAWFAQQLETVKYQEEDEDKDEVER
;
A
#
# COMPACT_ATOMS: atom_id res chain seq x y z
N MET A 1 -50.81 -1.15 -36.51
CA MET A 1 -49.63 -1.78 -35.90
C MET A 1 -48.43 -0.89 -36.20
N PHE A 2 -48.16 0.08 -35.35
CA PHE A 2 -46.90 0.81 -35.37
C PHE A 2 -46.10 0.26 -34.19
N SER A 3 -45.09 -0.55 -34.48
CA SER A 3 -44.08 -0.94 -33.51
C SER A 3 -43.27 0.31 -33.21
N THR A 4 -43.58 0.99 -32.11
CA THR A 4 -42.70 2.02 -31.54
C THR A 4 -41.45 1.31 -31.04
N THR A 5 -40.39 1.34 -31.84
CA THR A 5 -39.04 1.07 -31.35
C THR A 5 -38.69 2.20 -30.40
N THR A 6 -38.94 1.98 -29.11
CA THR A 6 -38.51 2.87 -28.04
C THR A 6 -36.98 2.84 -28.05
N THR A 7 -36.34 3.91 -28.50
CA THR A 7 -34.90 4.10 -28.34
C THR A 7 -34.61 4.05 -26.84
N PRO A 8 -33.71 3.18 -26.35
CA PRO A 8 -33.43 3.12 -24.93
C PRO A 8 -32.88 4.49 -24.46
N SER A 9 -33.51 5.09 -23.46
CA SER A 9 -33.12 6.36 -22.85
C SER A 9 -32.46 6.11 -21.49
N GLY A 10 -31.43 6.90 -21.17
CA GLY A 10 -30.60 6.72 -19.96
C GLY A 10 -29.18 6.26 -20.26
N LEU A 11 -28.44 5.88 -19.23
CA LEU A 11 -27.05 5.41 -19.38
C LEU A 11 -27.02 4.03 -20.03
N LEU A 12 -26.34 3.90 -21.16
CA LEU A 12 -26.21 2.66 -21.93
C LEU A 12 -24.74 2.21 -21.94
N SER A 13 -24.52 0.90 -21.93
CA SER A 13 -23.20 0.32 -22.20
C SER A 13 -22.81 0.55 -23.67
N PRO A 14 -21.54 0.31 -24.06
CA PRO A 14 -21.12 0.34 -25.46
C PRO A 14 -21.91 -0.59 -26.39
N THR A 15 -22.60 -1.60 -25.84
CA THR A 15 -23.46 -2.54 -26.57
C THR A 15 -24.94 -2.11 -26.62
N GLY A 16 -25.28 -0.93 -26.09
CA GLY A 16 -26.64 -0.39 -26.06
C GLY A 16 -27.53 -0.96 -24.94
N THR A 17 -26.98 -1.71 -23.99
CA THR A 17 -27.72 -2.23 -22.83
C THR A 17 -27.78 -1.20 -21.70
N PRO A 18 -28.96 -0.95 -21.07
CA PRO A 18 -29.06 -0.01 -19.95
C PRO A 18 -28.19 -0.41 -18.76
N ILE A 19 -27.49 0.56 -18.19
CA ILE A 19 -26.67 0.43 -16.97
C ILE A 19 -27.50 0.92 -15.78
N PRO A 20 -27.83 0.02 -14.82
CA PRO A 20 -28.66 0.38 -13.67
C PRO A 20 -27.97 1.28 -12.65
N LEU A 21 -26.65 1.16 -12.47
CA LEU A 21 -25.90 1.97 -11.51
C LEU A 21 -25.74 3.41 -12.01
N ARG A 22 -26.07 4.39 -11.15
CA ARG A 22 -26.12 5.82 -11.44
C ARG A 22 -25.04 6.64 -10.72
N GLY A 23 -24.52 6.15 -9.60
CA GLY A 23 -23.51 6.85 -8.80
C GLY A 23 -23.06 6.03 -7.61
N VAL A 24 -21.85 6.33 -7.13
CA VAL A 24 -21.27 5.76 -5.92
C VAL A 24 -20.72 6.88 -5.04
N ASP A 25 -21.15 6.89 -3.79
CA ASP A 25 -20.82 7.92 -2.81
C ASP A 25 -20.17 7.29 -1.57
N PHE A 26 -19.03 7.82 -1.15
CA PHE A 26 -18.33 7.42 0.07
C PHE A 26 -18.39 8.54 1.10
N ASN A 27 -18.87 8.20 2.30
CA ASN A 27 -18.76 9.03 3.49
C ASN A 27 -17.85 8.31 4.49
N VAL A 28 -16.73 8.93 4.82
CA VAL A 28 -15.68 8.34 5.64
C VAL A 28 -15.52 9.16 6.91
N VAL A 29 -15.49 8.50 8.05
CA VAL A 29 -15.08 9.10 9.32
C VAL A 29 -13.83 8.38 9.80
N ILE A 30 -12.70 9.09 9.83
CA ILE A 30 -11.44 8.57 10.35
C ILE A 30 -11.27 9.08 11.77
N ARG A 31 -11.05 8.15 12.72
CA ARG A 31 -10.75 8.46 14.12
C ARG A 31 -9.49 7.72 14.53
N GLU A 32 -8.46 8.47 14.91
CA GLU A 32 -7.13 7.95 15.21
C GLU A 32 -6.59 7.06 14.07
N ILE A 33 -6.75 5.74 14.19
CA ILE A 33 -6.18 4.73 13.30
C ILE A 33 -7.22 3.80 12.67
N GLY A 34 -8.50 4.00 12.98
CA GLY A 34 -9.61 3.26 12.38
C GLY A 34 -10.47 4.19 11.55
N SER A 35 -11.09 3.67 10.50
CA SER A 35 -12.08 4.39 9.72
C SER A 35 -13.42 3.66 9.70
N TRP A 36 -14.48 4.44 9.76
CA TRP A 36 -15.86 4.03 9.50
C TRP A 36 -16.24 4.55 8.11
N VAL A 37 -16.53 3.64 7.19
CA VAL A 37 -16.84 3.99 5.79
C VAL A 37 -18.27 3.58 5.47
N THR A 38 -19.05 4.53 4.97
CA THR A 38 -20.39 4.29 4.44
C THR A 38 -20.38 4.51 2.94
N VAL A 39 -20.65 3.44 2.20
CA VAL A 39 -20.77 3.44 0.74
C VAL A 39 -22.24 3.46 0.37
N SER A 40 -22.65 4.39 -0.48
CA SER A 40 -24.01 4.44 -1.05
C SER A 40 -23.92 4.22 -2.56
N GLN A 41 -24.62 3.20 -3.05
CA GLN A 41 -24.68 2.85 -4.46
C GLN A 41 -26.10 3.09 -4.97
N HIS A 42 -26.22 3.91 -6.00
CA HIS A 42 -27.51 4.38 -6.50
C HIS A 42 -27.92 3.57 -7.72
N PHE A 43 -28.94 2.72 -7.59
CA PHE A 43 -29.46 1.90 -8.69
C PHE A 43 -30.80 2.43 -9.19
N GLN A 44 -31.01 2.38 -10.50
CA GLN A 44 -32.28 2.72 -11.14
C GLN A 44 -32.53 1.85 -12.36
N ASN A 45 -33.67 1.15 -12.36
CA ASN A 45 -34.16 0.45 -13.54
C ASN A 45 -34.92 1.43 -14.44
N VAL A 46 -34.39 1.75 -15.62
CA VAL A 46 -35.06 2.61 -16.62
C VAL A 46 -35.81 1.81 -17.68
N GLU A 47 -35.82 0.48 -17.57
CA GLU A 47 -36.51 -0.41 -18.50
C GLU A 47 -37.96 -0.65 -18.10
N ASP A 48 -38.74 -1.21 -19.04
CA ASP A 48 -40.15 -1.55 -18.85
C ASP A 48 -40.36 -2.94 -18.23
N GLN A 49 -39.27 -3.65 -17.89
CA GLN A 49 -39.30 -4.98 -17.29
C GLN A 49 -38.49 -5.00 -15.98
N PRO A 50 -38.84 -5.86 -15.01
CA PRO A 50 -38.03 -6.07 -13.81
C PRO A 50 -36.61 -6.57 -14.17
N ILE A 51 -35.62 -6.10 -13.42
CA ILE A 51 -34.22 -6.49 -13.62
C ILE A 51 -33.58 -7.01 -12.33
N GLU A 52 -32.54 -7.78 -12.50
CA GLU A 52 -31.58 -8.10 -11.44
C GLU A 52 -30.26 -7.42 -11.80
N ALA A 53 -29.82 -6.46 -11.01
CA ALA A 53 -28.56 -5.77 -11.24
C ALA A 53 -27.45 -6.38 -10.37
N VAL A 54 -26.39 -6.88 -11.01
CA VAL A 54 -25.22 -7.46 -10.34
C VAL A 54 -24.04 -6.53 -10.55
N TYR A 55 -23.42 -6.09 -9.46
CA TYR A 55 -22.28 -5.18 -9.47
C TYR A 55 -21.17 -5.73 -8.57
N SER A 56 -19.94 -5.72 -9.09
CA SER A 56 -18.74 -6.13 -8.37
C SER A 56 -17.92 -4.90 -8.01
N PHE A 57 -17.41 -4.85 -6.78
CA PHE A 57 -16.60 -3.74 -6.27
C PHE A 57 -15.50 -4.26 -5.33
N PRO A 58 -14.34 -3.58 -5.30
CA PRO A 58 -13.25 -3.97 -4.40
C PRO A 58 -13.45 -3.37 -3.02
N LEU A 59 -12.84 -3.97 -1.99
CA LEU A 59 -12.58 -3.34 -0.70
C LEU A 59 -11.15 -3.68 -0.24
N PRO A 60 -10.56 -2.88 0.66
CA PRO A 60 -9.26 -3.22 1.23
C PRO A 60 -9.31 -4.56 1.95
N GLU A 61 -8.22 -5.32 1.89
CA GLU A 61 -8.14 -6.67 2.47
C GLU A 61 -8.54 -6.71 3.96
N GLY A 62 -8.19 -5.66 4.70
CA GLY A 62 -8.48 -5.50 6.12
C GLY A 62 -9.89 -5.00 6.45
N ALA A 63 -10.73 -4.73 5.44
CA ALA A 63 -12.07 -4.21 5.65
C ALA A 63 -13.00 -5.25 6.27
N ALA A 64 -13.96 -4.76 7.05
CA ALA A 64 -14.98 -5.56 7.73
C ALA A 64 -16.35 -4.97 7.41
N ILE A 65 -17.09 -5.53 6.45
CA ILE A 65 -18.46 -5.09 6.16
C ILE A 65 -19.33 -5.46 7.37
N CYS A 66 -19.90 -4.44 8.01
CA CYS A 66 -20.63 -4.53 9.27
C CYS A 66 -22.06 -4.00 9.21
N GLY A 67 -22.50 -3.48 8.06
CA GLY A 67 -23.85 -2.96 7.90
C GLY A 67 -24.32 -2.99 6.46
N PHE A 68 -25.59 -3.34 6.28
CA PHE A 68 -26.25 -3.40 4.98
C PHE A 68 -27.69 -2.90 5.10
N GLN A 69 -28.05 -1.89 4.31
CA GLN A 69 -29.36 -1.28 4.30
C GLN A 69 -29.78 -0.91 2.89
N VAL A 70 -31.05 -1.09 2.56
CA VAL A 70 -31.61 -0.74 1.27
C VAL A 70 -32.70 0.30 1.45
N TYR A 71 -32.54 1.44 0.78
CA TYR A 71 -33.47 2.56 0.82
C TYR A 71 -34.33 2.55 -0.44
N LEU A 72 -35.63 2.42 -0.25
CA LEU A 72 -36.68 2.41 -1.28
C LEU A 72 -37.61 3.60 -1.03
N GLY A 73 -37.23 4.77 -1.54
CA GLY A 73 -37.87 6.03 -1.18
C GLY A 73 -37.72 6.27 0.34
N GLU A 74 -38.83 6.29 1.07
CA GLU A 74 -38.84 6.46 2.54
C GLU A 74 -38.71 5.13 3.32
N ARG A 75 -38.85 3.98 2.65
CA ARG A 75 -38.77 2.66 3.31
C ARG A 75 -37.30 2.23 3.41
N ILE A 76 -36.92 1.72 4.58
CA ILE A 76 -35.59 1.15 4.84
C ILE A 76 -35.75 -0.34 5.11
N ILE A 77 -35.03 -1.16 4.34
CA ILE A 77 -34.92 -2.59 4.58
C ILE A 77 -33.55 -2.84 5.18
N ALA A 78 -33.52 -3.32 6.43
CA ALA A 78 -32.29 -3.71 7.08
C ALA A 78 -31.88 -5.11 6.61
N GLY A 79 -30.63 -5.23 6.17
CA GLY A 79 -30.00 -6.50 5.94
C GLY A 79 -29.54 -7.15 7.23
N ARG A 80 -29.41 -8.48 7.20
CA ARG A 80 -28.83 -9.27 8.28
C ARG A 80 -27.74 -10.19 7.73
N VAL A 81 -26.72 -10.41 8.53
CA VAL A 81 -25.72 -11.44 8.25
C VAL A 81 -26.31 -12.80 8.57
N GLU A 82 -26.20 -13.71 7.63
CA GLU A 82 -26.56 -15.12 7.77
C GLU A 82 -25.40 -15.99 7.27
N GLU A 83 -25.42 -17.28 7.60
CA GLU A 83 -24.57 -18.26 6.93
C GLU A 83 -24.76 -18.17 5.41
N LYS A 84 -23.66 -18.24 4.66
CA LYS A 84 -23.64 -18.02 3.21
C LYS A 84 -24.71 -18.82 2.47
N GLU A 85 -24.76 -20.13 2.63
CA GLU A 85 -25.76 -20.97 1.94
C GLU A 85 -27.20 -20.58 2.29
N THR A 86 -27.45 -20.22 3.55
CA THR A 86 -28.76 -19.78 4.04
C THR A 86 -29.15 -18.42 3.44
N ALA A 87 -28.22 -17.47 3.35
CA ALA A 87 -28.46 -16.17 2.73
C ALA A 87 -28.85 -16.29 1.25
N PHE A 88 -28.13 -17.14 0.50
CA PHE A 88 -28.42 -17.42 -0.91
C PHE A 88 -29.78 -18.10 -1.08
N ALA A 89 -30.11 -19.08 -0.24
CA ALA A 89 -31.42 -19.75 -0.28
C ALA A 89 -32.56 -18.76 -0.04
N GLN A 90 -32.43 -17.85 0.94
CA GLN A 90 -33.42 -16.81 1.23
C GLN A 90 -33.57 -15.82 0.07
N TYR A 91 -32.46 -15.41 -0.56
CA TYR A 91 -32.48 -14.56 -1.74
C TYR A 91 -33.24 -15.24 -2.89
N ASP A 92 -32.86 -16.47 -3.25
CA ASP A 92 -33.47 -17.23 -4.34
C ASP A 92 -34.96 -17.48 -4.13
N GLU A 93 -35.36 -17.82 -2.90
CA GLU A 93 -36.76 -18.04 -2.54
C GLU A 93 -37.58 -16.75 -2.72
N ALA A 94 -37.09 -15.63 -2.20
CA ALA A 94 -37.75 -14.33 -2.36
C ALA A 94 -37.89 -13.93 -3.84
N ILE A 95 -36.86 -14.15 -4.65
CA ILE A 95 -36.90 -13.89 -6.09
C ILE A 95 -37.94 -14.76 -6.79
N LYS A 96 -38.01 -16.06 -6.47
CA LYS A 96 -39.01 -16.99 -7.03
C LYS A 96 -40.43 -16.61 -6.65
N GLU A 97 -40.64 -16.10 -5.44
CA GLU A 97 -41.93 -15.61 -4.95
C GLU A 97 -42.31 -14.22 -5.50
N GLY A 98 -41.43 -13.58 -6.27
CA GLY A 98 -41.66 -12.27 -6.87
C GLY A 98 -41.47 -11.10 -5.90
N HIS A 99 -40.76 -11.32 -4.80
CA HIS A 99 -40.33 -10.29 -3.86
C HIS A 99 -39.06 -9.57 -4.35
N GLY A 100 -38.77 -8.40 -3.77
CA GLY A 100 -37.46 -7.76 -3.93
C GLY A 100 -36.46 -8.42 -3.00
N ALA A 101 -35.24 -8.65 -3.46
CA ALA A 101 -34.20 -9.24 -2.63
C ALA A 101 -32.85 -8.59 -2.93
N TYR A 102 -32.01 -8.47 -1.91
CA TYR A 102 -30.71 -7.84 -2.02
C TYR A 102 -29.69 -8.69 -1.27
N LEU A 103 -28.58 -9.02 -1.93
CA LEU A 103 -27.54 -9.89 -1.41
C LEU A 103 -26.18 -9.21 -1.59
N VAL A 104 -25.35 -9.21 -0.55
CA VAL A 104 -23.93 -8.87 -0.65
C VAL A 104 -23.12 -10.09 -0.23
N ASP A 105 -22.21 -10.51 -1.10
CA ASP A 105 -21.37 -11.68 -0.89
C ASP A 105 -19.90 -11.36 -1.20
N GLN A 106 -19.02 -12.17 -0.60
CA GLN A 106 -17.59 -12.15 -0.83
C GLN A 106 -17.21 -13.25 -1.85
N ASP A 107 -16.80 -12.84 -3.04
CA ASP A 107 -16.26 -13.74 -4.06
C ASP A 107 -14.80 -14.07 -3.79
N ARG A 108 -14.02 -13.05 -3.42
CA ARG A 108 -12.60 -13.14 -3.03
C ARG A 108 -12.35 -12.20 -1.84
N PRO A 109 -11.25 -12.36 -1.08
CA PRO A 109 -10.98 -11.54 0.12
C PRO A 109 -11.08 -10.03 -0.05
N ASN A 110 -10.81 -9.50 -1.25
CA ASN A 110 -10.89 -8.09 -1.59
C ASN A 110 -11.91 -7.77 -2.71
N ILE A 111 -12.70 -8.75 -3.19
CA ILE A 111 -13.71 -8.55 -4.25
C ILE A 111 -15.07 -9.02 -3.75
N PHE A 112 -16.03 -8.10 -3.83
CA PHE A 112 -17.39 -8.29 -3.33
C PHE A 112 -18.38 -8.07 -4.45
N THR A 113 -19.50 -8.79 -4.37
CA THR A 113 -20.60 -8.63 -5.31
C THR A 113 -21.89 -8.30 -4.58
N ILE A 114 -22.58 -7.30 -5.12
CA ILE A 114 -23.95 -6.98 -4.75
C ILE A 114 -24.90 -7.42 -5.85
N SER A 115 -25.96 -8.13 -5.44
CA SER A 115 -27.09 -8.49 -6.29
C SER A 115 -28.33 -7.73 -5.84
N VAL A 116 -28.85 -6.87 -6.71
CA VAL A 116 -30.06 -6.07 -6.54
C VAL A 116 -31.17 -6.74 -7.34
N GLY A 117 -31.87 -7.66 -6.70
CA GLY A 117 -32.83 -8.55 -7.34
C GLY A 117 -34.24 -7.97 -7.43
N ASN A 118 -34.88 -8.25 -8.55
CA ASN A 118 -36.27 -7.89 -8.85
C ASN A 118 -36.57 -6.38 -8.71
N LEU A 119 -35.69 -5.54 -9.27
CA LEU A 119 -35.87 -4.10 -9.35
C LEU A 119 -36.93 -3.76 -10.41
N LEU A 120 -38.08 -3.25 -9.98
CA LEU A 120 -39.23 -3.00 -10.84
C LEU A 120 -38.96 -1.89 -11.87
N PRO A 121 -39.75 -1.82 -12.97
CA PRO A 121 -39.66 -0.74 -13.95
C PRO A 121 -39.72 0.64 -13.30
N GLN A 122 -38.81 1.54 -13.70
CA GLN A 122 -38.67 2.91 -13.18
C GLN A 122 -38.33 3.03 -11.69
N GLN A 123 -38.13 1.91 -10.97
CA GLN A 123 -37.80 1.90 -9.56
C GLN A 123 -36.33 2.31 -9.34
N ALA A 124 -36.11 3.11 -8.31
CA ALA A 124 -34.79 3.49 -7.83
C ALA A 124 -34.59 2.98 -6.40
N VAL A 125 -33.36 2.54 -6.10
CA VAL A 125 -32.95 2.11 -4.76
C VAL A 125 -31.58 2.70 -4.46
N VAL A 126 -31.34 3.01 -3.19
CA VAL A 126 -29.99 3.29 -2.70
C VAL A 126 -29.58 2.14 -1.80
N VAL A 127 -28.54 1.42 -2.19
CA VAL A 127 -27.94 0.40 -1.35
C VAL A 127 -26.83 1.02 -0.55
N ARG A 128 -26.96 0.99 0.78
CA ARG A 128 -25.98 1.50 1.72
C ARG A 128 -25.26 0.35 2.40
N MET A 129 -23.95 0.31 2.25
CA MET A 129 -23.07 -0.61 2.96
C MET A 129 -22.20 0.18 3.93
N THR A 130 -21.85 -0.44 5.04
CA THR A 130 -20.95 0.12 6.02
C THR A 130 -19.86 -0.87 6.32
N TYR A 131 -18.61 -0.41 6.34
CA TYR A 131 -17.47 -1.20 6.74
C TYR A 131 -16.51 -0.41 7.61
N VAL A 132 -15.73 -1.12 8.42
CA VAL A 132 -14.60 -0.55 9.15
C VAL A 132 -13.29 -1.10 8.62
N GLN A 133 -12.22 -0.32 8.73
CA GLN A 133 -10.86 -0.78 8.40
C GLN A 133 -9.82 -0.08 9.25
N GLU A 134 -8.66 -0.73 9.39
CA GLU A 134 -7.45 -0.12 9.92
C GLU A 134 -6.79 0.76 8.85
N LEU A 135 -6.19 1.88 9.27
CA LEU A 135 -5.34 2.69 8.40
C LEU A 135 -3.92 2.14 8.35
N ASP A 136 -3.31 2.23 7.17
CA ASP A 136 -1.88 1.98 7.01
C ASP A 136 -1.06 3.09 7.69
N THR A 137 0.13 2.73 8.18
CA THR A 137 1.03 3.70 8.80
C THR A 137 1.97 4.34 7.81
N GLN A 138 2.17 5.63 7.96
CA GLN A 138 3.31 6.35 7.41
C GLN A 138 4.25 6.78 8.53
N VAL A 139 5.45 7.21 8.13
CA VAL A 139 6.52 7.61 9.05
C VAL A 139 6.09 8.71 10.01
N HIS A 140 5.17 9.62 9.64
CA HIS A 140 4.70 10.64 10.57
C HIS A 140 3.17 10.79 10.59
N GLY A 141 2.44 9.73 10.26
CA GLY A 141 0.98 9.80 10.19
C GLY A 141 0.35 8.57 9.57
N GLY A 142 -0.70 8.77 8.78
CA GLY A 142 -1.53 7.68 8.26
C GLY A 142 -1.77 7.76 6.76
N ARG A 143 -2.05 6.59 6.19
CA ARG A 143 -2.51 6.43 4.81
C ARG A 143 -3.87 5.75 4.82
N PHE A 144 -4.81 6.34 4.10
CA PHE A 144 -6.14 5.81 3.89
C PHE A 144 -6.35 5.58 2.39
N VAL A 145 -6.87 4.40 2.03
CA VAL A 145 -7.10 4.00 0.64
C VAL A 145 -8.54 3.51 0.49
N ILE A 146 -9.20 3.95 -0.58
CA ILE A 146 -10.45 3.38 -1.08
C ILE A 146 -10.16 2.82 -2.47
N PRO A 147 -10.18 1.49 -2.64
CA PRO A 147 -10.05 0.88 -3.93
C PRO A 147 -11.33 1.11 -4.72
N THR A 148 -11.20 1.41 -6.01
CA THR A 148 -12.36 1.63 -6.89
C THR A 148 -12.28 0.83 -8.19
N THR A 149 -11.12 0.24 -8.48
CA THR A 149 -10.88 -0.58 -9.67
C THR A 149 -10.80 -2.06 -9.32
N ILE A 150 -11.25 -2.90 -10.25
CA ILE A 150 -10.89 -4.32 -10.26
C ILE A 150 -10.18 -4.52 -11.58
N SER A 151 -8.87 -4.74 -11.52
CA SER A 151 -8.11 -5.07 -12.72
C SER A 151 -8.44 -6.49 -13.18
N PRO A 152 -8.23 -6.81 -14.47
CA PRO A 152 -8.38 -8.19 -14.92
C PRO A 152 -7.31 -9.09 -14.29
N ARG A 153 -7.73 -10.09 -13.52
CA ARG A 153 -6.84 -11.09 -12.90
C ARG A 153 -6.38 -12.12 -13.92
N TYR A 154 -5.07 -12.35 -13.94
CA TYR A 154 -4.43 -13.43 -14.66
C TYR A 154 -4.74 -14.77 -13.98
N MET A 155 -5.25 -15.73 -14.75
CA MET A 155 -5.40 -17.11 -14.30
C MET A 155 -4.41 -17.99 -15.05
N PRO A 156 -3.62 -18.82 -14.34
CA PRO A 156 -2.77 -19.81 -14.98
C PRO A 156 -3.58 -20.70 -15.95
N VAL A 157 -2.99 -21.05 -17.08
CA VAL A 157 -3.68 -21.79 -18.16
C VAL A 157 -4.30 -23.10 -17.66
N ALA A 158 -3.61 -23.81 -16.77
CA ALA A 158 -4.11 -25.06 -16.19
C ALA A 158 -5.40 -24.88 -15.36
N GLN A 159 -5.58 -23.72 -14.72
CA GLN A 159 -6.78 -23.40 -13.95
C GLN A 159 -7.91 -22.90 -14.87
N LEU A 160 -7.59 -22.16 -15.93
CA LEU A 160 -8.58 -21.73 -16.93
C LEU A 160 -9.33 -22.89 -17.59
N GLU A 161 -8.65 -24.01 -17.84
CA GLU A 161 -9.26 -25.20 -18.44
C GLU A 161 -10.24 -25.93 -17.52
N THR A 162 -10.16 -25.70 -16.20
CA THR A 162 -10.93 -26.42 -15.18
C THR A 162 -11.94 -25.54 -14.44
N ALA A 163 -11.80 -24.21 -14.49
CA ALA A 163 -12.65 -23.27 -13.78
C ALA A 163 -14.06 -23.18 -14.38
N PRO A 164 -15.12 -23.14 -13.55
CA PRO A 164 -16.48 -22.84 -14.00
C PRO A 164 -16.57 -21.44 -14.63
N ALA A 165 -17.37 -21.29 -15.69
CA ALA A 165 -17.56 -19.99 -16.35
C ALA A 165 -18.10 -18.89 -15.43
N THR A 166 -18.86 -19.25 -14.39
CA THR A 166 -19.34 -18.31 -13.37
C THR A 166 -18.20 -17.77 -12.52
N GLU A 167 -17.26 -18.62 -12.12
CA GLU A 167 -16.07 -18.23 -11.35
C GLU A 167 -15.19 -17.26 -12.16
N LEU A 168 -15.00 -17.54 -13.45
CA LEU A 168 -14.24 -16.65 -14.35
C LEU A 168 -14.88 -15.27 -14.49
N LEU A 169 -16.22 -15.17 -14.48
CA LEU A 169 -16.94 -13.91 -14.56
C LEU A 169 -16.94 -13.13 -13.25
N HIS A 170 -16.84 -13.81 -12.10
CA HIS A 170 -16.69 -13.14 -10.79
C HIS A 170 -15.26 -12.62 -10.63
N LEU A 171 -14.28 -13.37 -11.14
CA LEU A 171 -12.89 -12.97 -11.15
C LEU A 171 -12.63 -11.77 -12.07
N ASN A 172 -13.22 -11.80 -13.27
CA ASN A 172 -13.07 -10.77 -14.30
C ASN A 172 -14.45 -10.25 -14.72
N PRO A 173 -15.05 -9.34 -13.94
CA PRO A 173 -16.31 -8.73 -14.30
C PRO A 173 -16.17 -7.92 -15.60
N PRO A 174 -17.29 -7.65 -16.31
CA PRO A 174 -17.24 -6.87 -17.55
C PRO A 174 -16.61 -5.49 -17.32
N THR A 175 -15.55 -5.16 -18.06
CA THR A 175 -14.87 -3.86 -17.99
C THR A 175 -15.25 -2.96 -19.17
N VAL A 176 -15.21 -1.65 -18.96
CA VAL A 176 -15.34 -0.64 -20.03
C VAL A 176 -14.10 0.23 -20.03
N LEU A 177 -13.53 0.43 -21.22
CA LEU A 177 -12.26 1.14 -21.45
C LEU A 177 -12.37 2.66 -21.27
N GLU A 178 -13.53 3.29 -21.52
CA GLU A 178 -13.74 4.74 -21.36
C GLU A 178 -15.20 5.11 -21.04
N ASN A 179 -15.36 6.18 -20.25
CA ASN A 179 -16.64 6.82 -19.88
C ASN A 179 -17.64 5.90 -19.20
N LEU A 180 -17.35 5.52 -17.94
CA LEU A 180 -18.41 5.02 -17.09
C LEU A 180 -19.51 6.07 -17.01
N PRO A 181 -20.77 5.64 -17.10
CA PRO A 181 -21.83 6.60 -17.17
C PRO A 181 -22.27 7.11 -15.77
N TYR A 182 -21.61 6.65 -14.71
CA TYR A 182 -21.85 7.04 -13.33
C TYR A 182 -20.56 7.59 -12.70
N GLY A 183 -20.71 8.48 -11.72
CA GLY A 183 -19.59 9.16 -11.07
C GLY A 183 -19.28 8.70 -9.64
N LEU A 184 -18.15 9.16 -9.14
CA LEU A 184 -17.64 8.97 -7.78
C LEU A 184 -17.73 10.27 -6.97
N ALA A 185 -18.25 10.18 -5.75
CA ALA A 185 -18.13 11.24 -4.75
C ALA A 185 -17.49 10.66 -3.48
N ILE A 186 -16.55 11.40 -2.88
CA ILE A 186 -15.92 11.02 -1.62
C ILE A 186 -15.91 12.25 -0.70
N ARG A 187 -16.33 12.02 0.54
CA ARG A 187 -16.16 12.94 1.66
C ARG A 187 -15.48 12.20 2.80
N VAL A 188 -14.39 12.77 3.32
CA VAL A 188 -13.65 12.25 4.47
C VAL A 188 -13.64 13.29 5.59
N ASP A 189 -14.17 12.92 6.74
CA ASP A 189 -14.03 13.68 7.99
C ASP A 189 -12.95 13.00 8.85
N LEU A 190 -11.82 13.67 9.00
CA LEU A 190 -10.64 13.19 9.73
C LEU A 190 -10.54 13.89 11.10
N VAL A 191 -10.55 13.08 12.15
CA VAL A 191 -10.46 13.52 13.55
C VAL A 191 -9.32 12.78 14.24
N THR A 192 -8.35 13.53 14.74
CA THR A 192 -7.14 12.99 15.38
C THR A 192 -6.89 13.66 16.72
N SER A 193 -6.34 12.91 17.68
CA SER A 193 -5.93 13.42 18.99
C SER A 193 -4.79 14.45 18.93
N THR A 194 -3.96 14.36 17.89
CA THR A 194 -2.85 15.29 17.62
C THR A 194 -3.13 16.16 16.40
N PRO A 195 -2.67 17.42 16.36
CA PRO A 195 -2.88 18.30 15.20
C PRO A 195 -2.33 17.73 13.89
N ILE A 196 -3.08 17.90 12.81
CA ILE A 196 -2.67 17.58 11.44
C ILE A 196 -1.81 18.72 10.92
N ILE A 197 -0.59 18.41 10.45
CA ILE A 197 0.37 19.39 9.91
C ILE A 197 0.60 19.23 8.41
N GLY A 198 0.08 18.17 7.80
CA GLY A 198 0.11 17.94 6.36
C GLY A 198 -1.01 17.00 5.95
N LEU A 199 -1.61 17.26 4.80
CA LEU A 199 -2.67 16.42 4.23
C LEU A 199 -2.66 16.58 2.72
N GLU A 200 -2.57 15.48 2.01
CA GLU A 200 -2.54 15.47 0.54
C GLU A 200 -3.19 14.20 -0.02
N SER A 201 -3.53 14.25 -1.31
CA SER A 201 -4.04 13.09 -2.05
C SER A 201 -3.20 12.95 -3.33
N PRO A 202 -2.33 11.94 -3.44
CA PRO A 202 -1.54 11.70 -4.66
C PRO A 202 -2.40 11.17 -5.82
N SER A 203 -3.63 10.76 -5.54
CA SER A 203 -4.51 10.12 -6.52
C SER A 203 -5.48 11.08 -7.20
N HIS A 204 -6.07 12.00 -6.43
CA HIS A 204 -7.17 12.85 -6.86
C HIS A 204 -6.99 14.29 -6.36
N PRO A 205 -7.39 15.31 -7.14
CA PRO A 205 -7.55 16.67 -6.65
C PRO A 205 -8.59 16.74 -5.52
N ILE A 206 -8.24 17.41 -4.42
CA ILE A 206 -9.08 17.51 -3.22
C ILE A 206 -9.31 18.96 -2.80
N ARG A 207 -10.44 19.21 -2.17
CA ARG A 207 -10.75 20.41 -1.41
C ARG A 207 -10.63 20.08 0.08
N LEU A 208 -9.77 20.81 0.77
CA LEU A 208 -9.54 20.67 2.21
C LEU A 208 -10.24 21.81 2.96
N THR A 209 -10.96 21.48 4.02
CA THR A 209 -11.48 22.44 5.00
C THR A 209 -10.99 22.04 6.40
N LEU A 210 -10.23 22.93 7.05
CA LEU A 210 -9.75 22.73 8.42
C LEU A 210 -10.59 23.55 9.39
N LYS A 211 -11.14 22.90 10.43
CA LYS A 211 -11.89 23.57 11.49
C LYS A 211 -11.69 22.87 12.83
N ASP A 212 -11.29 23.62 13.86
CA ASP A 212 -11.12 23.13 15.24
C ASP A 212 -10.22 21.88 15.34
N GLY A 213 -9.19 21.78 14.49
CA GLY A 213 -8.27 20.63 14.44
C GLY A 213 -8.80 19.40 13.69
N GLN A 214 -10.01 19.49 13.11
CA GLN A 214 -10.59 18.46 12.23
C GLN A 214 -10.42 18.86 10.77
N ALA A 215 -10.24 17.88 9.90
CA ALA A 215 -10.13 18.07 8.46
C ALA A 215 -11.32 17.43 7.74
N THR A 216 -11.99 18.19 6.88
CA THR A 216 -12.95 17.64 5.91
C THR A 216 -12.33 17.70 4.51
N VAL A 217 -12.30 16.56 3.83
CA VAL A 217 -11.76 16.38 2.49
C VAL A 217 -12.87 15.99 1.54
N GLU A 218 -13.01 16.69 0.43
CA GLU A 218 -13.95 16.39 -0.64
C GLU A 218 -13.24 16.37 -1.99
N LEU A 219 -13.66 15.53 -2.93
CA LEU A 219 -13.06 15.53 -4.27
C LEU A 219 -13.43 16.79 -5.05
N VAL A 220 -12.51 17.23 -5.94
CA VAL A 220 -12.74 18.37 -6.83
C VAL A 220 -12.89 17.88 -8.27
N GLY A 221 -14.01 18.19 -8.90
CA GLY A 221 -14.30 17.89 -10.30
C GLY A 221 -15.76 17.49 -10.51
N GLU A 222 -16.21 17.51 -11.75
CA GLU A 222 -17.48 16.93 -12.18
C GLU A 222 -17.21 15.59 -12.86
N ASN A 223 -18.09 14.59 -12.66
CA ASN A 223 -18.02 13.27 -13.30
C ASN A 223 -16.71 12.49 -13.07
N ILE A 224 -16.20 12.51 -11.84
CA ILE A 224 -15.01 11.73 -11.44
C ILE A 224 -15.28 10.24 -11.67
N GLN A 225 -14.36 9.58 -12.38
CA GLN A 225 -14.45 8.16 -12.74
C GLN A 225 -13.92 7.27 -11.60
N LEU A 226 -14.30 6.00 -11.61
CA LEU A 226 -13.80 4.97 -10.69
C LEU A 226 -12.60 4.20 -11.30
N ASP A 227 -11.78 4.87 -12.12
CA ASP A 227 -10.68 4.28 -12.90
C ASP A 227 -9.33 4.26 -12.18
N GLN A 228 -9.29 4.72 -10.92
CA GLN A 228 -8.10 4.72 -10.06
C GLN A 228 -8.50 4.81 -8.58
N ASP A 229 -7.76 4.13 -7.71
CA ASP A 229 -8.01 4.17 -6.28
C ASP A 229 -7.85 5.58 -5.69
N PHE A 230 -8.66 5.89 -4.68
CA PHE A 230 -8.49 7.10 -3.89
C PHE A 230 -7.49 6.84 -2.74
N VAL A 231 -6.48 7.69 -2.66
CA VAL A 231 -5.42 7.67 -1.66
C VAL A 231 -5.39 9.02 -0.96
N LEU A 232 -5.47 8.99 0.37
CA LEU A 232 -5.29 10.14 1.25
C LEU A 232 -4.13 9.87 2.20
N THR A 233 -3.18 10.80 2.27
CA THR A 233 -2.06 10.76 3.21
C THR A 233 -2.14 11.98 4.12
N TYR A 234 -1.82 11.78 5.40
CA TYR A 234 -1.77 12.88 6.37
C TYR A 234 -0.62 12.70 7.34
N THR A 235 -0.13 13.84 7.82
CA THR A 235 1.00 13.96 8.74
C THR A 235 0.52 14.62 10.02
N LEU A 236 0.91 14.05 11.15
CA LEU A 236 0.58 14.52 12.49
C LEU A 236 1.77 15.25 13.11
N GLN A 237 1.50 16.25 13.94
CA GLN A 237 2.55 17.01 14.65
C GLN A 237 3.39 16.11 15.56
N LYS A 238 2.74 15.11 16.16
CA LYS A 238 3.38 14.13 17.03
C LYS A 238 2.80 12.77 16.66
N SER A 239 3.64 11.90 16.13
CA SER A 239 3.33 10.50 15.87
C SER A 239 4.13 9.59 16.81
N HIS A 240 3.77 8.31 16.92
CA HIS A 240 4.56 7.24 17.57
C HIS A 240 4.47 7.05 19.08
N GLU A 241 3.40 7.48 19.75
CA GLU A 241 3.19 7.09 21.15
C GLU A 241 2.38 5.79 21.25
N PRO A 242 2.86 4.82 22.05
CA PRO A 242 2.06 3.66 22.40
C PRO A 242 0.72 4.06 23.01
N HIS A 243 -0.36 3.49 22.51
CA HIS A 243 -1.70 3.76 23.01
C HIS A 243 -2.60 2.55 22.85
N ILE A 244 -3.69 2.56 23.62
CA ILE A 244 -4.69 1.50 23.65
C ILE A 244 -6.05 2.13 23.37
N LEU A 245 -6.78 1.53 22.44
CA LEU A 245 -8.18 1.88 22.19
C LEU A 245 -9.05 0.79 22.80
N LEU A 246 -10.05 1.19 23.57
CA LEU A 246 -10.94 0.29 24.28
C LEU A 246 -12.34 0.43 23.71
N GLY A 247 -13.06 -0.68 23.53
CA GLY A 247 -14.45 -0.70 23.10
C GLY A 247 -15.26 -1.72 23.89
N LYS A 248 -16.58 -1.50 23.98
CA LYS A 248 -17.50 -2.51 24.52
C LYS A 248 -17.63 -3.67 23.55
N ASP A 249 -17.61 -4.90 24.06
CA ASP A 249 -17.80 -6.09 23.24
C ASP A 249 -19.24 -6.14 22.69
N MET A 250 -19.44 -6.66 21.48
CA MET A 250 -20.77 -6.77 20.88
C MET A 250 -21.43 -8.10 21.30
N GLY A 251 -22.63 -8.01 21.87
CA GLY A 251 -23.39 -9.20 22.31
C GLY A 251 -22.88 -9.84 23.61
N SER A 252 -22.04 -9.15 24.39
CA SER A 252 -21.69 -9.54 25.76
C SER A 252 -21.39 -8.30 26.62
N ASP A 253 -21.29 -8.46 27.93
CA ASP A 253 -20.87 -7.38 28.86
C ASP A 253 -19.34 -7.20 28.94
N GLY A 254 -18.59 -7.86 28.04
CA GLY A 254 -17.13 -7.79 27.99
C GLY A 254 -16.60 -6.53 27.29
N PHE A 255 -15.27 -6.50 27.15
CA PHE A 255 -14.51 -5.41 26.54
C PHE A 255 -13.56 -5.94 25.49
N VAL A 256 -13.23 -5.10 24.51
CA VAL A 256 -12.21 -5.36 23.51
C VAL A 256 -11.18 -4.23 23.59
N ALA A 257 -9.90 -4.58 23.50
CA ALA A 257 -8.81 -3.64 23.37
C ALA A 257 -8.09 -3.83 22.04
N MET A 258 -7.68 -2.70 21.45
CA MET A 258 -6.72 -2.61 20.36
C MET A 258 -5.44 -1.98 20.91
N LEU A 259 -4.38 -2.77 20.96
CA LEU A 259 -3.04 -2.37 21.37
C LEU A 259 -2.29 -1.81 20.18
N ASN A 260 -1.69 -0.63 20.33
CA ASN A 260 -0.85 -0.01 19.31
C ASN A 260 0.48 0.40 19.92
N PHE A 261 1.55 -0.26 19.49
CA PHE A 261 2.93 0.04 19.91
C PHE A 261 3.74 0.56 18.73
N TRP A 262 4.70 1.44 18.98
CA TRP A 262 5.67 1.91 17.97
C TRP A 262 7.08 1.53 18.42
N PRO A 263 7.61 0.38 17.98
CA PRO A 263 8.93 -0.08 18.37
C PRO A 263 10.04 0.88 17.93
N GLN A 264 10.68 1.54 18.89
CA GLN A 264 11.89 2.33 18.68
C GLN A 264 13.11 1.43 18.92
N LEU A 265 13.58 0.80 17.85
CA LEU A 265 14.66 -0.19 17.89
C LEU A 265 16.02 0.44 17.58
N GLU A 266 17.03 0.17 18.39
CA GLU A 266 18.40 0.67 18.18
C GLU A 266 19.26 -0.38 17.46
N ILE A 267 19.14 -0.46 16.14
CA ILE A 267 19.84 -1.48 15.34
C ILE A 267 21.16 -0.90 14.82
N LYS A 268 22.26 -1.32 15.43
CA LYS A 268 23.59 -0.77 15.12
C LYS A 268 24.14 -1.22 13.75
N GLN A 269 23.97 -2.51 13.42
CA GLN A 269 24.43 -3.08 12.16
C GLN A 269 23.50 -4.21 11.70
N ARG A 270 23.19 -4.21 10.40
CA ARG A 270 22.44 -5.29 9.75
C ARG A 270 23.37 -6.47 9.47
N GLN A 271 22.86 -7.70 9.65
CA GLN A 271 23.60 -8.89 9.27
C GLN A 271 23.60 -9.06 7.73
N PRO A 272 24.66 -9.64 7.13
CA PRO A 272 24.67 -9.99 5.72
C PRO A 272 23.48 -10.89 5.35
N GLN A 273 22.86 -10.64 4.20
CA GLN A 273 21.69 -11.38 3.73
C GLN A 273 21.84 -11.79 2.27
N GLU A 274 21.05 -12.78 1.88
CA GLU A 274 20.83 -13.12 0.48
C GLU A 274 19.55 -12.43 -0.02
N PHE A 275 19.67 -11.66 -1.09
CA PHE A 275 18.56 -10.93 -1.71
C PHE A 275 18.15 -11.57 -3.03
N ILE A 276 16.87 -11.92 -3.16
CA ILE A 276 16.35 -12.40 -4.44
C ILE A 276 15.33 -11.38 -4.93
N PHE A 277 15.68 -10.66 -5.99
CA PHE A 277 14.78 -9.74 -6.66
C PHE A 277 13.95 -10.51 -7.68
N ILE A 278 12.63 -10.43 -7.60
CA ILE A 278 11.71 -11.01 -8.57
C ILE A 278 10.91 -9.85 -9.17
N ILE A 279 11.10 -9.59 -10.46
CA ILE A 279 10.49 -8.48 -11.18
C ILE A 279 9.57 -8.99 -12.28
N ASP A 280 8.34 -8.48 -12.27
CA ASP A 280 7.32 -8.77 -13.25
C ASP A 280 7.63 -8.09 -14.60
N ARG A 281 7.53 -8.87 -15.67
CA ARG A 281 7.72 -8.49 -17.08
C ARG A 281 6.50 -8.94 -17.92
N SER A 282 5.36 -9.13 -17.27
CA SER A 282 4.09 -9.43 -17.92
C SER A 282 3.59 -8.25 -18.76
N GLY A 283 2.64 -8.50 -19.65
CA GLY A 283 2.11 -7.48 -20.55
C GLY A 283 1.41 -6.30 -19.84
N SER A 284 0.90 -6.49 -18.61
CA SER A 284 0.31 -5.40 -17.81
C SER A 284 1.35 -4.35 -17.43
N MET A 285 2.60 -4.77 -17.23
CA MET A 285 3.71 -3.91 -16.82
C MET A 285 4.14 -2.89 -17.90
N GLN A 286 3.59 -2.94 -19.12
CA GLN A 286 3.97 -2.01 -20.19
C GLN A 286 3.74 -0.54 -19.81
N GLY A 287 4.62 0.33 -20.29
CA GLY A 287 4.54 1.77 -20.06
C GLY A 287 5.17 2.22 -18.74
N GLU A 288 4.40 2.94 -17.91
CA GLU A 288 4.91 3.54 -16.66
C GLU A 288 5.26 2.49 -15.60
N SER A 289 4.53 1.36 -15.53
CA SER A 289 4.75 0.31 -14.52
C SER A 289 6.15 -0.31 -14.59
N ILE A 290 6.62 -0.73 -15.76
CA ILE A 290 7.97 -1.29 -15.92
C ILE A 290 9.05 -0.24 -15.65
N GLN A 291 8.80 1.03 -15.96
CA GLN A 291 9.73 2.12 -15.64
C GLN A 291 9.86 2.30 -14.12
N GLN A 292 8.74 2.32 -13.40
CA GLN A 292 8.73 2.38 -11.93
C GLN A 292 9.40 1.16 -11.30
N ALA A 293 9.13 -0.04 -11.82
CA ALA A 293 9.76 -1.27 -11.33
C ALA A 293 11.28 -1.27 -11.54
N ARG A 294 11.77 -0.77 -12.69
CA ARG A 294 13.20 -0.59 -12.94
C ARG A 294 13.82 0.40 -11.97
N THR A 295 13.21 1.57 -11.78
CA THR A 295 13.68 2.58 -10.82
C THR A 295 13.72 2.01 -9.40
N GLY A 296 12.65 1.35 -8.97
CA GLY A 296 12.59 0.69 -7.66
C GLY A 296 13.68 -0.37 -7.49
N LEU A 297 13.86 -1.25 -8.49
CA LEU A 297 14.89 -2.30 -8.47
C LEU A 297 16.31 -1.72 -8.42
N LEU A 298 16.60 -0.65 -9.18
CA LEU A 298 17.89 0.03 -9.13
C LEU A 298 18.18 0.60 -7.73
N LEU A 299 17.20 1.26 -7.11
CA LEU A 299 17.33 1.77 -5.75
C LEU A 299 17.54 0.65 -4.73
N CYS A 300 16.85 -0.48 -4.91
CA CYS A 300 17.06 -1.66 -4.07
C CYS A 300 18.49 -2.22 -4.19
N LEU A 301 19.03 -2.34 -5.41
CA LEU A 301 20.40 -2.81 -5.65
C LEU A 301 21.45 -1.88 -5.04
N LYS A 302 21.18 -0.56 -5.06
CA LYS A 302 22.06 0.44 -4.43
C LYS A 302 22.00 0.42 -2.90
N SER A 303 20.89 -0.07 -2.33
CA SER A 303 20.67 -0.21 -0.88
C SER A 303 21.34 -1.44 -0.26
N LEU A 304 21.86 -2.36 -1.08
CA LEU A 304 22.66 -3.51 -0.61
C LEU A 304 23.97 -3.08 0.04
N GLN A 305 24.50 -3.89 0.95
CA GLN A 305 25.73 -3.63 1.69
C GLN A 305 26.82 -4.67 1.35
N PRO A 306 28.11 -4.31 1.49
CA PRO A 306 29.20 -5.28 1.38
C PRO A 306 28.98 -6.49 2.30
N GLY A 307 29.12 -7.69 1.74
CA GLY A 307 28.86 -8.97 2.42
C GLY A 307 27.53 -9.62 2.02
N ASP A 308 26.60 -8.88 1.43
CA ASP A 308 25.38 -9.44 0.86
C ASP A 308 25.65 -10.34 -0.35
N GLN A 309 24.69 -11.20 -0.63
CA GLN A 309 24.57 -11.91 -1.91
C GLN A 309 23.26 -11.52 -2.58
N PHE A 310 23.20 -11.55 -3.91
CA PHE A 310 21.95 -11.27 -4.60
C PHE A 310 21.79 -12.01 -5.93
N ASN A 311 20.54 -12.12 -6.39
CA ASN A 311 20.16 -12.55 -7.72
C ASN A 311 18.91 -11.80 -8.21
N ILE A 312 18.71 -11.73 -9.53
CA ILE A 312 17.56 -11.08 -10.17
C ILE A 312 16.85 -12.11 -11.05
N TYR A 313 15.54 -12.17 -10.89
CA TYR A 313 14.63 -12.99 -11.68
C TYR A 313 13.63 -12.08 -12.39
N GLY A 314 13.57 -12.16 -13.72
CA GLY A 314 12.48 -11.56 -14.49
C GLY A 314 11.42 -12.63 -14.78
N PHE A 315 10.14 -12.34 -14.59
CA PHE A 315 9.08 -13.34 -14.83
C PHE A 315 7.90 -12.81 -15.63
N GLY A 316 7.22 -13.72 -16.31
CA GLY A 316 5.96 -13.51 -17.02
C GLY A 316 5.26 -14.87 -17.19
N SER A 317 5.01 -15.31 -18.43
CA SER A 317 4.62 -16.72 -18.71
C SER A 317 5.74 -17.73 -18.41
N THR A 318 6.99 -17.26 -18.44
CA THR A 318 8.19 -18.02 -18.08
C THR A 318 9.06 -17.13 -17.19
N TYR A 319 10.20 -17.62 -16.70
CA TYR A 319 11.13 -16.79 -15.93
C TYR A 319 12.57 -16.94 -16.40
N GLU A 320 13.32 -15.87 -16.24
CA GLU A 320 14.75 -15.75 -16.55
C GLU A 320 15.50 -15.33 -15.29
N LYS A 321 16.77 -15.73 -15.19
CA LYS A 321 17.63 -15.38 -14.06
C LYS A 321 18.85 -14.65 -14.59
N LEU A 322 19.29 -13.61 -13.88
CA LEU A 322 20.55 -12.95 -14.17
C LEU A 322 21.74 -13.86 -13.89
N PHE A 323 21.71 -14.57 -12.77
CA PHE A 323 22.74 -15.53 -12.38
C PHE A 323 22.15 -16.92 -12.10
N GLU A 324 22.90 -17.98 -12.36
CA GLU A 324 22.49 -19.36 -12.02
C GLU A 324 22.33 -19.58 -10.51
N ARG A 325 23.07 -18.82 -9.70
CA ARG A 325 22.99 -18.75 -8.24
C ARG A 325 23.33 -17.34 -7.79
N SER A 326 22.84 -16.96 -6.62
CA SER A 326 23.15 -15.67 -5.99
C SER A 326 24.66 -15.41 -5.92
N GLN A 327 25.06 -14.22 -6.33
CA GLN A 327 26.45 -13.79 -6.38
C GLN A 327 26.73 -12.77 -5.26
N PRO A 328 27.97 -12.71 -4.75
CA PRO A 328 28.37 -11.65 -3.82
C PRO A 328 28.16 -10.25 -4.41
N TYR A 329 27.70 -9.32 -3.58
CA TYR A 329 27.55 -7.92 -3.96
C TYR A 329 28.93 -7.24 -4.12
N THR A 330 29.31 -6.97 -5.37
CA THR A 330 30.59 -6.35 -5.77
C THR A 330 30.35 -5.30 -6.86
N GLU A 331 31.32 -4.42 -7.15
CA GLU A 331 31.17 -3.44 -8.24
C GLU A 331 30.94 -4.12 -9.61
N GLU A 332 31.61 -5.26 -9.87
CA GLU A 332 31.43 -6.03 -11.11
C GLU A 332 30.01 -6.56 -11.25
N THR A 333 29.51 -7.27 -10.24
CA THR A 333 28.16 -7.85 -10.26
C THR A 333 27.07 -6.78 -10.24
N LEU A 334 27.29 -5.67 -9.52
CA LEU A 334 26.40 -4.49 -9.53
C LEU A 334 26.34 -3.83 -10.91
N THR A 335 27.47 -3.71 -11.60
CA THR A 335 27.51 -3.15 -12.96
C THR A 335 26.73 -4.03 -13.93
N THR A 336 26.97 -5.35 -13.89
CA THR A 336 26.23 -6.33 -14.70
C THR A 336 24.72 -6.27 -14.41
N ALA A 337 24.35 -6.21 -13.13
CA ALA A 337 22.95 -6.12 -12.71
C ALA A 337 22.29 -4.81 -13.16
N THR A 338 22.97 -3.68 -12.99
CA THR A 338 22.46 -2.36 -13.36
C THR A 338 22.20 -2.28 -14.87
N GLN A 339 23.13 -2.81 -15.69
CA GLN A 339 22.94 -2.87 -17.13
C GLN A 339 21.74 -3.76 -17.49
N HIS A 340 21.63 -4.95 -16.90
CA HIS A 340 20.49 -5.85 -17.13
C HIS A 340 19.16 -5.17 -16.78
N VAL A 341 19.08 -4.48 -15.64
CA VAL A 341 17.87 -3.76 -15.21
C VAL A 341 17.49 -2.64 -16.17
N GLN A 342 18.46 -1.97 -16.79
CA GLN A 342 18.20 -0.94 -17.79
C GLN A 342 17.65 -1.49 -19.12
N GLU A 343 17.83 -2.77 -19.39
CA GLU A 343 17.35 -3.44 -20.59
C GLU A 343 16.01 -4.18 -20.37
N LEU A 344 15.47 -4.17 -19.15
CA LEU A 344 14.20 -4.84 -18.84
C LEU A 344 13.01 -4.19 -19.56
N GLU A 345 12.24 -5.05 -20.21
CA GLU A 345 10.98 -4.72 -20.87
C GLU A 345 9.85 -5.68 -20.42
N ALA A 346 8.62 -5.28 -20.67
CA ALA A 346 7.39 -6.03 -20.36
C ALA A 346 7.03 -6.95 -21.55
N ASP A 347 7.83 -8.00 -21.76
CA ASP A 347 7.88 -8.81 -22.98
C ASP A 347 7.75 -10.33 -22.75
N ILE A 348 7.54 -10.81 -21.51
CA ILE A 348 7.45 -12.25 -21.19
C ILE A 348 6.00 -12.76 -21.07
N GLY A 349 4.99 -11.92 -21.36
CA GLY A 349 3.61 -12.38 -21.52
C GLY A 349 2.77 -12.39 -20.24
N GLY A 350 2.36 -13.57 -19.77
CA GLY A 350 1.45 -13.77 -18.63
C GLY A 350 2.10 -13.48 -17.26
N THR A 351 1.48 -13.92 -16.17
CA THR A 351 1.93 -13.60 -14.79
C THR A 351 2.01 -14.87 -13.93
N GLU A 352 3.00 -15.72 -14.17
CA GLU A 352 3.19 -16.99 -13.45
C GLU A 352 4.12 -16.81 -12.23
N ILE A 353 3.56 -16.37 -11.09
CA ILE A 353 4.32 -16.11 -9.86
C ILE A 353 4.79 -17.40 -9.17
N TYR A 354 3.95 -18.44 -9.15
CA TYR A 354 4.24 -19.67 -8.41
C TYR A 354 5.57 -20.34 -8.86
N PRO A 355 5.83 -20.58 -10.17
CA PRO A 355 7.04 -21.28 -10.60
C PRO A 355 8.33 -20.52 -10.31
N VAL A 356 8.32 -19.19 -10.50
CA VAL A 356 9.50 -18.36 -10.23
C VAL A 356 9.79 -18.30 -8.73
N LEU A 357 8.75 -18.16 -7.89
CA LEU A 357 8.89 -18.14 -6.44
C LEU A 357 9.39 -19.49 -5.91
N GLU A 358 8.83 -20.61 -6.39
CA GLU A 358 9.27 -21.95 -6.00
C GLU A 358 10.75 -22.15 -6.37
N ASN A 359 11.15 -21.74 -7.58
CA ASN A 359 12.52 -21.85 -8.01
C ASN A 359 13.47 -21.01 -7.14
N ALA A 360 13.14 -19.73 -6.94
CA ALA A 360 13.90 -18.82 -6.10
C ALA A 360 14.09 -19.36 -4.69
N LEU A 361 13.01 -19.79 -4.03
CA LEU A 361 13.04 -20.33 -2.67
C LEU A 361 13.87 -21.60 -2.55
N SER A 362 13.84 -22.48 -3.57
CA SER A 362 14.62 -23.71 -3.59
C SER A 362 16.13 -23.50 -3.69
N GLN A 363 16.56 -22.33 -4.17
CA GLN A 363 17.97 -22.01 -4.40
C GLN A 363 18.64 -21.21 -3.28
N ILE A 364 17.88 -20.83 -2.26
CA ILE A 364 18.37 -20.04 -1.14
C ILE A 364 19.51 -20.77 -0.43
N GLY A 365 20.61 -20.06 -0.25
CA GLY A 365 21.81 -20.48 0.44
C GLY A 365 21.67 -20.47 1.97
N ASN A 366 22.79 -20.29 2.66
CA ASN A 366 22.85 -20.40 4.11
C ASN A 366 22.62 -19.07 4.85
N LEU A 367 22.65 -17.94 4.13
CA LEU A 367 22.35 -16.64 4.71
C LEU A 367 20.83 -16.50 4.96
N PRO A 368 20.41 -15.67 5.93
CA PRO A 368 19.02 -15.22 5.98
C PRO A 368 18.64 -14.56 4.65
N ALA A 369 17.48 -14.90 4.11
CA ALA A 369 17.09 -14.47 2.78
C ALA A 369 15.90 -13.49 2.79
N SER A 370 16.01 -12.46 1.98
CA SER A 370 14.95 -11.50 1.71
C SER A 370 14.59 -11.56 0.23
N VAL A 371 13.35 -11.96 -0.07
CA VAL A 371 12.81 -11.91 -1.44
C VAL A 371 12.14 -10.56 -1.62
N ILE A 372 12.50 -9.84 -2.66
CA ILE A 372 11.89 -8.57 -3.03
C ILE A 372 11.10 -8.78 -4.31
N LEU A 373 9.76 -8.75 -4.21
CA LEU A 373 8.86 -8.97 -5.33
C LEU A 373 8.33 -7.63 -5.84
N LEU A 374 8.48 -7.33 -7.13
CA LEU A 374 7.91 -6.15 -7.79
C LEU A 374 6.94 -6.60 -8.88
N THR A 375 5.65 -6.28 -8.74
CA THR A 375 4.61 -6.72 -9.66
C THR A 375 3.41 -5.77 -9.65
N ASP A 376 2.79 -5.57 -10.81
CA ASP A 376 1.47 -4.95 -10.93
C ASP A 376 0.34 -5.99 -11.07
N GLY A 377 0.72 -7.27 -11.13
CA GLY A 377 -0.12 -8.36 -11.56
C GLY A 377 -1.04 -8.87 -10.47
N GLU A 378 -2.26 -9.14 -10.88
CA GLU A 378 -3.25 -9.85 -10.09
C GLU A 378 -3.33 -11.29 -10.61
N VAL A 379 -3.14 -12.27 -9.74
CA VAL A 379 -3.20 -13.70 -10.11
C VAL A 379 -4.38 -14.35 -9.41
N GLY A 380 -4.97 -15.37 -10.04
CA GLY A 380 -6.13 -16.06 -9.48
C GLY A 380 -5.81 -17.25 -8.55
N ASN A 381 -4.53 -17.60 -8.41
CA ASN A 381 -4.03 -18.69 -7.56
C ASN A 381 -3.34 -18.18 -6.28
N GLU A 382 -3.89 -17.12 -5.68
CA GLU A 382 -3.29 -16.37 -4.57
C GLU A 382 -2.97 -17.28 -3.37
N GLN A 383 -3.90 -18.16 -3.00
CA GLN A 383 -3.76 -19.06 -1.85
C GLN A 383 -2.60 -20.06 -2.02
N GLU A 384 -2.37 -20.56 -3.24
CA GLU A 384 -1.28 -21.49 -3.51
C GLU A 384 0.08 -20.82 -3.32
N VAL A 385 0.21 -19.58 -3.82
CA VAL A 385 1.42 -18.77 -3.70
C VAL A 385 1.68 -18.38 -2.23
N ILE A 386 0.66 -17.93 -1.50
CA ILE A 386 0.77 -17.60 -0.07
C ILE A 386 1.16 -18.85 0.74
N HIS A 387 0.58 -20.00 0.44
CA HIS A 387 0.93 -21.25 1.12
C HIS A 387 2.39 -21.64 0.87
N LEU A 388 2.86 -21.58 -0.38
CA LEU A 388 4.25 -21.83 -0.73
C LEU A 388 5.18 -20.91 0.07
N ALA A 389 4.92 -19.60 0.09
CA ALA A 389 5.68 -18.63 0.87
C ALA A 389 5.74 -19.00 2.36
N GLN A 390 4.59 -19.39 2.95
CA GLN A 390 4.48 -19.78 4.34
C GLN A 390 5.38 -20.98 4.71
N THR A 391 5.62 -21.92 3.77
CA THR A 391 6.48 -23.09 4.02
C THR A 391 7.96 -22.73 4.27
N TYR A 392 8.38 -21.52 3.89
CA TYR A 392 9.74 -20.99 4.08
C TYR A 392 9.86 -19.95 5.21
N ARG A 393 8.78 -19.73 5.97
CA ARG A 393 8.76 -18.79 7.11
C ARG A 393 9.90 -19.06 8.08
N GLY A 394 10.55 -17.99 8.55
CA GLY A 394 11.68 -18.03 9.48
C GLY A 394 13.05 -18.24 8.83
N ARG A 395 13.09 -18.70 7.58
CA ARG A 395 14.31 -18.69 6.74
C ARG A 395 14.28 -17.57 5.71
N VAL A 396 13.08 -17.23 5.23
CA VAL A 396 12.85 -16.26 4.17
C VAL A 396 11.79 -15.26 4.61
N ARG A 397 12.01 -13.99 4.24
CA ARG A 397 11.03 -12.90 4.37
C ARG A 397 10.73 -12.34 2.99
N ILE A 398 9.46 -12.13 2.68
CA ILE A 398 9.03 -11.56 1.39
C ILE A 398 8.61 -10.10 1.59
N PHE A 399 9.30 -9.21 0.89
CA PHE A 399 9.01 -7.79 0.83
C PHE A 399 8.45 -7.44 -0.55
N ALA A 400 7.16 -7.14 -0.60
CA ALA A 400 6.46 -6.90 -1.87
C ALA A 400 6.34 -5.41 -2.19
N PHE A 401 6.45 -5.07 -3.48
CA PHE A 401 6.10 -3.78 -4.06
C PHE A 401 4.98 -3.99 -5.08
N GLY A 402 3.77 -3.58 -4.72
CA GLY A 402 2.66 -3.46 -5.66
C GLY A 402 2.86 -2.23 -6.53
N ILE A 403 3.05 -2.42 -7.83
CA ILE A 403 3.31 -1.34 -8.79
C ILE A 403 2.02 -0.93 -9.50
N GLY A 404 1.82 0.38 -9.67
CA GLY A 404 0.70 0.90 -10.45
C GLY A 404 -0.61 0.99 -9.65
N ARG A 405 -1.74 1.03 -10.39
CA ARG A 405 -3.07 1.38 -9.87
C ARG A 405 -3.98 0.18 -9.59
N GLY A 406 -3.49 -1.06 -9.73
CA GLY A 406 -4.31 -2.26 -9.66
C GLY A 406 -3.52 -3.50 -9.26
N ALA A 407 -2.52 -3.33 -8.39
CA ALA A 407 -1.78 -4.46 -7.84
C ALA A 407 -2.64 -5.23 -6.82
N ASP A 408 -2.55 -6.56 -6.81
CA ASP A 408 -3.36 -7.38 -5.92
C ASP A 408 -2.90 -7.28 -4.46
N GLU A 409 -3.58 -6.43 -3.70
CA GLU A 409 -3.28 -6.19 -2.30
C GLU A 409 -3.35 -7.46 -1.43
N TYR A 410 -4.34 -8.32 -1.68
CA TYR A 410 -4.53 -9.56 -0.91
C TYR A 410 -3.34 -10.50 -1.05
N LEU A 411 -2.88 -10.74 -2.29
CA LEU A 411 -1.72 -11.60 -2.52
C LEU A 411 -0.45 -11.00 -1.90
N MET A 412 -0.16 -9.72 -2.17
CA MET A 412 1.09 -9.09 -1.75
C MET A 412 1.20 -9.02 -0.23
N ARG A 413 0.15 -8.57 0.46
CA ARG A 413 0.13 -8.53 1.92
C ARG A 413 0.06 -9.93 2.52
N GLY A 414 -0.64 -10.86 1.88
CA GLY A 414 -0.69 -12.27 2.28
C GLY A 414 0.69 -12.92 2.31
N MET A 415 1.49 -12.78 1.23
CA MET A 415 2.86 -13.31 1.18
C MET A 415 3.78 -12.66 2.22
N ALA A 416 3.67 -11.34 2.39
CA ALA A 416 4.41 -10.59 3.39
C ALA A 416 4.09 -11.09 4.81
N ARG A 417 2.81 -11.19 5.19
CA ARG A 417 2.39 -11.71 6.50
C ARG A 417 2.80 -13.17 6.71
N ALA A 418 2.70 -14.01 5.68
CA ALA A 418 3.07 -15.42 5.76
C ALA A 418 4.56 -15.61 6.12
N THR A 419 5.41 -14.64 5.81
CA THR A 419 6.88 -14.72 5.94
C THR A 419 7.49 -13.65 6.87
N ASP A 420 6.68 -12.92 7.63
CA ASP A 420 7.12 -11.81 8.50
C ASP A 420 7.83 -10.67 7.73
N GLY A 421 7.49 -10.49 6.47
CA GLY A 421 7.90 -9.35 5.65
C GLY A 421 6.88 -8.20 5.70
N ALA A 422 6.89 -7.36 4.66
CA ALA A 422 5.96 -6.24 4.53
C ALA A 422 5.67 -5.93 3.05
N ALA A 423 4.52 -5.33 2.77
CA ALA A 423 4.15 -4.90 1.42
C ALA A 423 4.06 -3.37 1.37
N GLU A 424 4.51 -2.78 0.26
CA GLU A 424 4.33 -1.38 -0.08
C GLU A 424 3.69 -1.25 -1.46
N PHE A 425 2.87 -0.22 -1.64
CA PHE A 425 2.22 0.07 -2.92
C PHE A 425 2.75 1.40 -3.45
N ILE A 426 3.08 1.41 -4.74
CA ILE A 426 3.65 2.55 -5.45
C ILE A 426 2.64 2.95 -6.53
N PHE A 427 1.81 3.94 -6.22
CA PHE A 427 0.87 4.50 -7.19
C PHE A 427 1.60 5.46 -8.14
N PRO A 428 1.06 5.74 -9.33
CA PRO A 428 1.62 6.75 -10.22
C PRO A 428 1.74 8.09 -9.51
N GLU A 429 2.82 8.83 -9.80
CA GLU A 429 3.18 10.11 -9.17
C GLU A 429 3.63 10.02 -7.69
N GLU A 430 3.57 8.83 -7.06
CA GLU A 430 4.17 8.63 -5.75
C GLU A 430 5.70 8.47 -5.82
N ARG A 431 6.34 8.89 -4.73
CA ARG A 431 7.79 8.85 -4.57
C ARG A 431 8.26 7.43 -4.25
N THR A 432 8.72 6.73 -5.29
CA THR A 432 9.21 5.33 -5.22
C THR A 432 10.35 5.17 -4.21
N GLU A 433 11.21 6.18 -4.07
CA GLU A 433 12.39 6.20 -3.20
C GLU A 433 12.03 6.00 -1.73
N LEU A 434 11.03 6.74 -1.26
CA LEU A 434 10.55 6.68 0.12
C LEU A 434 10.08 5.27 0.47
N LYS A 435 9.31 4.66 -0.44
CA LYS A 435 8.77 3.32 -0.28
C LYS A 435 9.87 2.26 -0.25
N VAL A 436 10.84 2.35 -1.16
CA VAL A 436 11.99 1.44 -1.20
C VAL A 436 12.80 1.53 0.08
N MET A 437 13.14 2.73 0.53
CA MET A 437 13.97 2.91 1.73
C MET A 437 13.25 2.45 2.99
N GLN A 438 11.93 2.67 3.11
CA GLN A 438 11.13 2.14 4.22
C GLN A 438 11.19 0.61 4.27
N GLN A 439 11.08 -0.08 3.14
CA GLN A 439 11.23 -1.53 3.07
C GLN A 439 12.65 -1.99 3.45
N PHE A 440 13.70 -1.28 3.03
CA PHE A 440 15.07 -1.63 3.42
C PHE A 440 15.36 -1.41 4.91
N HIS A 441 14.73 -0.41 5.54
CA HIS A 441 14.77 -0.27 7.00
C HIS A 441 14.11 -1.47 7.69
N ARG A 442 12.97 -1.94 7.18
CA ARG A 442 12.30 -3.15 7.67
C ARG A 442 13.14 -4.42 7.50
N ILE A 443 13.79 -4.58 6.34
CA ILE A 443 14.74 -5.68 6.04
C ILE A 443 15.94 -5.64 7.01
N GLY A 444 16.34 -4.43 7.40
CA GLY A 444 17.40 -4.19 8.37
C GLY A 444 17.11 -4.75 9.76
N VAL A 445 15.83 -4.91 10.12
CA VAL A 445 15.40 -5.40 11.43
C VAL A 445 15.41 -6.93 11.48
N PRO A 446 16.24 -7.57 12.33
CA PRO A 446 16.18 -9.02 12.54
C PRO A 446 14.83 -9.48 13.09
N HIS A 447 14.53 -10.78 12.97
CA HIS A 447 13.34 -11.33 13.61
C HIS A 447 13.37 -11.08 15.12
N ALA A 448 12.23 -10.66 15.65
CA ALA A 448 12.03 -10.55 17.09
C ALA A 448 11.83 -11.94 17.70
N GLU A 449 12.54 -12.20 18.79
CA GLU A 449 12.43 -13.40 19.59
C GLU A 449 11.64 -13.11 20.87
N GLN A 450 11.05 -14.16 21.46
CA GLN A 450 10.36 -14.09 22.77
C GLN A 450 9.31 -12.98 22.87
N VAL A 451 8.62 -12.68 21.76
CA VAL A 451 7.56 -11.67 21.72
C VAL A 451 6.40 -12.12 22.61
N ARG A 452 6.09 -11.33 23.65
CA ARG A 452 4.98 -11.58 24.57
C ARG A 452 4.33 -10.29 25.03
N VAL A 453 3.05 -10.40 25.40
CA VAL A 453 2.29 -9.32 26.02
C VAL A 453 2.04 -9.69 27.49
N ASP A 454 2.52 -8.84 28.40
CA ASP A 454 2.11 -8.86 29.81
C ASP A 454 0.85 -8.01 29.97
N TRP A 455 -0.25 -8.65 30.33
CA TRP A 455 -1.56 -8.01 30.44
C TRP A 455 -1.79 -7.26 31.76
N GLY A 456 -0.77 -7.17 32.63
CA GLY A 456 -0.88 -6.40 33.88
C GLY A 456 -1.96 -6.94 34.82
N GLY A 457 -2.15 -8.27 34.83
CA GLY A 457 -3.17 -8.96 35.63
C GLY A 457 -4.54 -9.09 34.97
N LEU A 458 -4.78 -8.46 33.80
CA LEU A 458 -5.97 -8.75 33.00
C LEU A 458 -5.89 -10.18 32.43
N THR A 459 -7.05 -10.83 32.27
CA THR A 459 -7.14 -12.15 31.63
C THR A 459 -7.79 -11.98 30.27
N ALA A 460 -6.99 -12.11 29.21
CA ALA A 460 -7.48 -12.06 27.84
C ALA A 460 -8.13 -13.41 27.46
N ASP A 461 -9.40 -13.37 27.09
CA ASP A 461 -10.18 -14.54 26.66
C ASP A 461 -9.82 -14.98 25.25
N VAL A 462 -9.56 -13.99 24.38
CA VAL A 462 -9.19 -14.18 22.98
C VAL A 462 -8.14 -13.12 22.65
N VAL A 463 -7.09 -13.52 21.93
CA VAL A 463 -6.09 -12.59 21.41
C VAL A 463 -5.87 -12.86 19.93
N THR A 464 -5.80 -11.79 19.14
CA THR A 464 -5.61 -11.86 17.69
C THR A 464 -4.66 -10.73 17.25
N PRO A 465 -3.81 -10.96 16.23
CA PRO A 465 -3.59 -12.24 15.56
C PRO A 465 -2.89 -13.27 16.47
N ALA A 466 -3.14 -14.55 16.21
CA ALA A 466 -2.60 -15.70 16.95
C ALA A 466 -1.10 -15.89 16.72
N VAL A 467 -0.60 -15.37 15.60
CA VAL A 467 0.83 -15.21 15.34
C VAL A 467 1.13 -13.73 15.34
N TRP A 468 2.04 -13.29 16.21
CA TRP A 468 2.35 -11.87 16.35
C TRP A 468 2.89 -11.28 15.05
N PRO A 469 2.48 -10.04 14.70
CA PRO A 469 3.09 -9.33 13.60
C PRO A 469 4.59 -9.09 13.86
N PRO A 470 5.41 -8.98 12.81
CA PRO A 470 6.81 -8.60 12.96
C PRO A 470 6.94 -7.23 13.62
N LEU A 471 8.01 -7.05 14.42
CA LEU A 471 8.38 -5.76 14.98
C LEU A 471 9.31 -5.05 14.02
N PHE A 472 8.90 -3.87 13.55
CA PHE A 472 9.71 -3.00 12.70
C PHE A 472 9.99 -1.68 13.42
N HIS A 473 11.15 -1.09 13.14
CA HIS A 473 11.53 0.20 13.69
C HIS A 473 10.56 1.29 13.22
N ASN A 474 10.04 2.10 14.15
CA ASN A 474 9.11 3.22 13.92
C ASN A 474 7.83 2.87 13.15
N GLN A 475 7.44 1.60 13.11
CA GLN A 475 6.19 1.15 12.51
C GLN A 475 5.20 0.74 13.59
N ARG A 476 3.90 0.97 13.35
CA ARG A 476 2.88 0.51 14.29
C ARG A 476 2.82 -1.01 14.30
N TRP A 477 2.86 -1.56 15.50
CA TRP A 477 2.50 -2.93 15.80
C TRP A 477 1.12 -2.94 16.44
N THR A 478 0.19 -3.72 15.86
CA THR A 478 -1.20 -3.80 16.30
C THR A 478 -1.54 -5.22 16.77
N ALA A 479 -2.24 -5.33 17.88
CA ALA A 479 -2.90 -6.56 18.30
C ALA A 479 -4.21 -6.25 19.02
N TYR A 480 -5.09 -7.24 19.13
CA TYR A 480 -6.38 -7.11 19.79
C TYR A 480 -6.57 -8.17 20.84
N ALA A 481 -7.24 -7.82 21.93
CA ALA A 481 -7.63 -8.76 22.97
C ALA A 481 -9.03 -8.50 23.48
N ARG A 482 -9.72 -9.57 23.86
CA ARG A 482 -11.04 -9.51 24.51
C ARG A 482 -10.92 -9.88 25.98
N PHE A 483 -11.62 -9.14 26.83
CA PHE A 483 -11.62 -9.32 28.28
C PHE A 483 -13.03 -9.37 28.81
N SER A 484 -13.27 -10.27 29.77
CA SER A 484 -14.54 -10.31 30.50
C SER A 484 -14.66 -9.18 31.54
N ASN A 485 -13.54 -8.65 32.04
CA ASN A 485 -13.51 -7.53 32.99
C ASN A 485 -12.33 -6.59 32.67
N LEU A 486 -12.50 -5.31 32.97
CA LEU A 486 -11.49 -4.27 32.73
C LEU A 486 -11.23 -3.46 34.01
N PHE A 487 -9.97 -3.21 34.34
CA PHE A 487 -9.54 -2.34 35.44
C PHE A 487 -8.26 -1.60 35.07
N ALA A 488 -7.97 -0.51 35.78
CA ALA A 488 -6.79 0.31 35.51
C ALA A 488 -5.50 -0.49 35.77
N THR A 489 -4.66 -0.60 34.76
CA THR A 489 -3.39 -1.34 34.83
C THR A 489 -2.44 -0.90 33.71
N THR A 490 -1.25 -1.49 33.64
CA THR A 490 -0.29 -1.27 32.56
C THR A 490 -0.10 -2.56 31.79
N VAL A 491 -0.31 -2.50 30.47
CA VAL A 491 -0.01 -3.61 29.55
C VAL A 491 1.36 -3.36 28.93
N ARG A 492 2.19 -4.41 28.84
CA ARG A 492 3.53 -4.33 28.28
C ARG A 492 3.71 -5.27 27.10
N LEU A 493 4.32 -4.77 26.02
CA LEU A 493 4.88 -5.58 24.96
C LEU A 493 6.36 -5.79 25.24
N GLU A 494 6.79 -7.04 25.29
CA GLU A 494 8.19 -7.42 25.52
C GLU A 494 8.70 -8.26 24.35
N ALA A 495 9.92 -7.99 23.91
CA ALA A 495 10.57 -8.73 22.83
C ALA A 495 12.10 -8.67 22.97
N VAL A 496 12.79 -9.61 22.33
CA VAL A 496 14.24 -9.59 22.15
C VAL A 496 14.54 -9.37 20.67
N VAL A 497 15.23 -8.27 20.34
CA VAL A 497 15.62 -7.96 18.96
C VAL A 497 17.13 -7.84 18.90
N ALA A 498 17.77 -8.59 17.99
CA ALA A 498 19.23 -8.63 17.87
C ALA A 498 19.95 -8.94 19.22
N GLY A 499 19.34 -9.79 20.06
CA GLY A 499 19.85 -10.15 21.38
C GLY A 499 19.67 -9.08 22.48
N GLN A 500 19.03 -7.96 22.18
CA GLN A 500 18.71 -6.90 23.15
C GLN A 500 17.23 -6.96 23.56
N PRO A 501 16.91 -6.90 24.87
CA PRO A 501 15.53 -6.86 25.33
C PRO A 501 14.93 -5.45 25.14
N TYR A 502 13.70 -5.40 24.66
CA TYR A 502 12.89 -4.20 24.54
C TYR A 502 11.57 -4.36 25.27
N THR A 503 11.07 -3.27 25.84
CA THR A 503 9.78 -3.22 26.52
C THR A 503 9.08 -1.92 26.16
N TRP A 504 7.81 -2.03 25.76
CA TRP A 504 6.93 -0.89 25.52
C TRP A 504 5.70 -1.03 26.40
N GLU A 505 5.20 0.09 26.92
CA GLU A 505 4.13 0.08 27.91
C GLU A 505 2.98 0.99 27.47
N VAL A 506 1.77 0.58 27.82
CA VAL A 506 0.57 1.40 27.67
C VAL A 506 -0.31 1.27 28.90
N THR A 507 -0.90 2.38 29.34
CA THR A 507 -1.82 2.39 30.48
C THR A 507 -3.24 2.14 30.01
N VAL A 508 -3.92 1.21 30.66
CA VAL A 508 -5.34 0.93 30.49
C VAL A 508 -6.14 1.86 31.41
N ASP A 509 -6.99 2.68 30.81
CA ASP A 509 -7.94 3.53 31.53
C ASP A 509 -9.38 3.06 31.23
N PRO A 510 -10.04 2.34 32.16
CA PRO A 510 -11.39 1.83 31.96
C PRO A 510 -12.44 2.93 31.74
N GLU A 511 -12.16 4.20 32.06
CA GLU A 511 -13.09 5.31 31.82
C GLU A 511 -13.05 5.78 30.36
N ARG A 512 -12.05 5.37 29.57
CA ARG A 512 -11.88 5.74 28.16
C ARG A 512 -12.38 4.68 27.18
N VAL A 513 -13.34 3.85 27.59
CA VAL A 513 -13.99 2.89 26.69
C VAL A 513 -14.84 3.66 25.68
N ASP A 514 -14.48 3.55 24.41
CA ASP A 514 -15.28 4.08 23.31
C ASP A 514 -16.57 3.28 23.18
N GLU A 515 -17.67 4.01 22.96
CA GLU A 515 -18.98 3.42 22.69
C GLU A 515 -19.20 3.17 21.18
N THR A 516 -18.28 3.62 20.32
CA THR A 516 -18.31 3.23 18.91
C THR A 516 -17.97 1.75 18.72
N ALA A 517 -18.53 1.14 17.69
CA ALA A 517 -18.30 -0.26 17.36
C ALA A 517 -16.99 -0.52 16.58
N VAL A 518 -16.14 0.50 16.34
CA VAL A 518 -14.96 0.34 15.46
C VAL A 518 -13.98 -0.71 16.01
N VAL A 519 -13.53 -0.56 17.26
CA VAL A 519 -12.60 -1.49 17.91
C VAL A 519 -13.12 -2.94 17.96
N PRO A 520 -14.35 -3.22 18.46
CA PRO A 520 -14.87 -4.59 18.51
C PRO A 520 -15.05 -5.20 17.11
N LEU A 521 -15.45 -4.43 16.10
CA LEU A 521 -15.58 -4.92 14.72
C LEU A 521 -14.22 -5.26 14.10
N LEU A 522 -13.19 -4.43 14.31
CA LEU A 522 -11.83 -4.72 13.85
C LEU A 522 -11.22 -5.96 14.54
N PHE A 523 -11.44 -6.12 15.84
CA PHE A 523 -11.08 -7.33 16.57
C PHE A 523 -11.73 -8.58 15.97
N ALA A 524 -13.04 -8.53 15.72
CA ALA A 524 -13.76 -9.67 15.17
C ALA A 524 -13.29 -9.97 13.74
N ARG A 525 -13.06 -8.96 12.89
CA ARG A 525 -12.47 -9.15 11.55
C ARG A 525 -11.08 -9.76 11.62
N SER A 526 -10.21 -9.26 12.50
CA SER A 526 -8.88 -9.83 12.69
C SER A 526 -8.96 -11.29 13.13
N THR A 527 -9.89 -11.63 14.02
CA THR A 527 -10.10 -13.00 14.50
C THR A 527 -10.62 -13.93 13.39
N ILE A 528 -11.55 -13.44 12.55
CA ILE A 528 -12.05 -14.18 11.38
C ILE A 528 -10.90 -14.44 10.40
N ARG A 529 -10.11 -13.42 10.05
CA ARG A 529 -8.95 -13.56 9.14
C ARG A 529 -7.97 -14.62 9.64
N ASP A 530 -7.71 -14.61 10.94
CA ASP A 530 -6.85 -15.58 11.62
C ASP A 530 -7.28 -17.05 11.46
N TRP A 531 -8.58 -17.27 11.23
CA TRP A 531 -9.18 -18.57 10.99
C TRP A 531 -9.29 -18.89 9.49
N GLU A 532 -9.58 -17.89 8.66
CA GLU A 532 -9.59 -17.99 7.20
C GLU A 532 -8.20 -18.30 6.63
N GLU A 533 -7.14 -17.74 7.23
CA GLU A 533 -5.77 -17.95 6.75
C GLU A 533 -5.30 -19.40 6.98
N PRO A 534 -4.67 -20.02 5.96
CA PRO A 534 -4.12 -21.37 6.10
C PRO A 534 -3.06 -21.41 7.20
N ARG A 535 -3.19 -22.36 8.14
CA ARG A 535 -2.13 -22.69 9.10
C ARG A 535 -1.49 -23.98 8.66
N ILE A 536 -0.15 -24.04 8.63
CA ILE A 536 0.59 -25.29 8.37
C ILE A 536 0.26 -26.28 9.49
N GLN A 537 -0.73 -27.13 9.27
CA GLN A 537 -1.00 -28.27 10.13
C GLN A 537 -0.03 -29.40 9.77
N GLY A 538 0.54 -30.05 10.78
CA GLY A 538 1.49 -31.15 10.58
C GLY A 538 0.98 -32.21 9.59
N ARG A 539 1.86 -32.63 8.67
CA ARG A 539 1.61 -33.74 7.74
C ARG A 539 1.51 -35.06 8.53
N GLY A 540 0.30 -35.45 8.91
CA GLY A 540 -0.06 -36.75 9.52
C GLY A 540 -1.23 -37.44 8.81
N SER A 541 -1.48 -38.71 9.12
CA SER A 541 -2.47 -39.61 8.47
C SER A 541 -3.91 -39.46 8.98
N GLN A 542 -4.21 -38.47 9.82
CA GLN A 542 -5.53 -38.27 10.44
C GLN A 542 -6.43 -37.36 9.58
N GLN A 543 -6.94 -37.90 8.47
CA GLN A 543 -7.80 -37.17 7.54
C GLN A 543 -9.16 -36.76 8.15
N ARG A 544 -9.71 -37.57 9.07
CA ARG A 544 -10.98 -37.28 9.75
C ARG A 544 -10.87 -36.09 10.71
N ASP A 545 -9.82 -36.06 11.52
CA ASP A 545 -9.59 -35.00 12.51
C ASP A 545 -9.39 -33.63 11.82
N ARG A 546 -8.82 -33.61 10.61
CA ARG A 546 -8.72 -32.39 9.79
C ARG A 546 -10.07 -31.90 9.29
N GLN A 547 -10.93 -32.80 8.81
CA GLN A 547 -12.27 -32.42 8.35
C GLN A 547 -13.12 -31.87 9.49
N GLU A 548 -13.03 -32.51 10.67
CA GLU A 548 -13.74 -32.04 11.86
C GLU A 548 -13.21 -30.69 12.35
N ALA A 549 -11.89 -30.49 12.40
CA ALA A 549 -11.30 -29.20 12.75
C ALA A 549 -11.64 -28.10 11.73
N SER A 550 -11.74 -28.43 10.44
CA SER A 550 -12.16 -27.49 9.40
C SER A 550 -13.60 -27.05 9.61
N ARG A 551 -14.50 -28.01 9.90
CA ARG A 551 -15.92 -27.73 10.15
C ARG A 551 -16.11 -26.89 11.41
N GLN A 552 -15.44 -27.23 12.51
CA GLN A 552 -15.50 -26.43 13.74
C GLN A 552 -15.03 -24.99 13.51
N ARG A 553 -14.02 -24.80 12.65
CA ARG A 553 -13.54 -23.49 12.27
C ARG A 553 -14.58 -22.71 11.46
N GLN A 554 -15.18 -23.36 10.46
CA GLN A 554 -16.26 -22.77 9.67
C GLN A 554 -17.44 -22.35 10.55
N GLU A 555 -17.88 -23.23 11.46
CA GLU A 555 -18.92 -22.91 12.44
C GLU A 555 -18.52 -21.73 13.36
N ALA A 556 -17.24 -21.65 13.77
CA ALA A 556 -16.74 -20.52 14.56
C ALA A 556 -16.76 -19.19 13.78
N ILE A 557 -16.37 -19.20 12.50
CA ILE A 557 -16.44 -18.04 11.60
C ILE A 557 -17.90 -17.59 11.46
N VAL A 558 -18.83 -18.50 11.15
CA VAL A 558 -20.26 -18.19 11.00
C VAL A 558 -20.84 -17.59 12.29
N ASN A 559 -20.56 -18.20 13.44
CA ASN A 559 -21.04 -17.71 14.73
C ASN A 559 -20.50 -16.32 15.06
N LEU A 560 -19.22 -16.07 14.80
CA LEU A 560 -18.60 -14.77 15.05
C LEU A 560 -19.13 -13.71 14.07
N GLY A 561 -19.23 -14.04 12.79
CA GLY A 561 -19.81 -13.20 11.74
C GLY A 561 -21.24 -12.79 12.08
N CYS A 562 -22.12 -13.73 12.42
CA CYS A 562 -23.50 -13.42 12.81
C CYS A 562 -23.57 -12.58 14.08
N ARG A 563 -22.72 -12.85 15.09
CA ARG A 563 -22.71 -12.11 16.37
C ARG A 563 -22.33 -10.64 16.20
N TYR A 564 -21.32 -10.34 15.37
CA TYR A 564 -20.86 -8.97 15.12
C TYR A 564 -21.50 -8.32 13.89
N GLN A 565 -22.42 -9.04 13.21
CA GLN A 565 -22.95 -8.65 11.90
C GLN A 565 -21.83 -8.36 10.89
N LEU A 566 -20.83 -9.24 10.85
CA LEU A 566 -19.68 -9.15 9.95
C LEU A 566 -19.77 -10.15 8.82
N MET A 567 -19.49 -9.68 7.61
CA MET A 567 -19.30 -10.53 6.44
C MET A 567 -17.93 -11.24 6.48
N SER A 568 -17.85 -12.42 5.85
CA SER A 568 -16.66 -13.28 5.82
C SER A 568 -16.74 -14.25 4.64
N SER A 569 -15.77 -15.17 4.50
CA SER A 569 -15.86 -16.25 3.51
C SER A 569 -17.08 -17.16 3.69
N GLU A 570 -17.64 -17.22 4.90
CA GLU A 570 -18.71 -18.16 5.29
C GLU A 570 -20.06 -17.48 5.57
N THR A 571 -20.15 -16.16 5.47
CA THR A 571 -21.36 -15.40 5.83
C THR A 571 -21.62 -14.27 4.85
N SER A 572 -22.88 -14.06 4.50
CA SER A 572 -23.31 -13.05 3.52
C SER A 572 -24.43 -12.18 4.10
N PHE A 573 -24.58 -10.96 3.59
CA PHE A 573 -25.70 -10.09 3.96
C PHE A 573 -26.89 -10.32 3.04
N VAL A 574 -28.07 -10.54 3.61
CA VAL A 574 -29.32 -10.64 2.85
C VAL A 574 -30.38 -9.67 3.40
N ALA A 575 -31.12 -9.02 2.49
CA ALA A 575 -32.24 -8.14 2.79
C ALA A 575 -33.42 -8.45 1.86
N ILE A 576 -34.61 -8.68 2.40
CA ILE A 576 -35.81 -9.06 1.64
C ILE A 576 -36.89 -7.98 1.71
N GLU A 577 -37.34 -7.50 0.56
CA GLU A 577 -38.53 -6.66 0.41
C GLU A 577 -39.77 -7.54 0.23
N GLN A 578 -40.57 -7.67 1.28
CA GLN A 578 -41.90 -8.26 1.14
C GLN A 578 -42.82 -7.32 0.35
N ARG A 579 -43.44 -7.89 -0.70
CA ARG A 579 -44.37 -7.21 -1.62
C ARG A 579 -45.76 -7.83 -1.54
N PRO A 580 -46.83 -7.02 -1.64
CA PRO A 580 -48.18 -7.54 -1.79
C PRO A 580 -48.34 -8.25 -3.14
N ASP A 581 -49.34 -9.14 -3.25
CA ASP A 581 -49.48 -10.02 -4.44
C ASP A 581 -49.64 -9.27 -5.76
N GLY A 582 -50.17 -8.04 -5.75
CA GLY A 582 -50.34 -7.22 -6.96
C GLY A 582 -49.03 -6.66 -7.54
N ASP A 583 -47.97 -6.58 -6.74
CA ASP A 583 -46.68 -5.99 -7.11
C ASP A 583 -45.59 -7.06 -7.32
N LYS A 584 -45.96 -8.34 -7.25
CA LYS A 584 -45.05 -9.48 -7.45
C LYS A 584 -44.77 -9.70 -8.93
N THR A 585 -43.51 -9.87 -9.28
CA THR A 585 -43.06 -10.17 -10.64
C THR A 585 -42.00 -11.27 -10.63
N THR A 586 -42.15 -12.28 -11.48
CA THR A 586 -41.26 -13.45 -11.53
C THR A 586 -40.37 -13.51 -12.78
N GLU A 587 -40.71 -12.78 -13.84
CA GLU A 587 -39.85 -12.64 -15.01
C GLU A 587 -38.88 -11.47 -14.79
N ILE A 588 -37.60 -11.80 -14.60
CA ILE A 588 -36.55 -10.84 -14.27
C ILE A 588 -35.43 -10.98 -15.29
N LYS A 589 -34.90 -9.85 -15.77
CA LYS A 589 -33.78 -9.84 -16.70
C LYS A 589 -32.48 -9.45 -16.00
N LEU A 590 -31.48 -10.32 -16.04
CA LEU A 590 -30.15 -10.06 -15.47
C LEU A 590 -29.42 -8.92 -16.18
N ARG A 591 -28.83 -8.02 -15.41
CA ARG A 591 -27.97 -6.91 -15.83
C ARG A 591 -26.69 -6.95 -15.03
N ARG A 592 -25.57 -7.22 -15.70
CA ARG A 592 -24.24 -7.03 -15.09
C ARG A 592 -23.81 -5.59 -15.30
N VAL A 593 -23.51 -4.92 -14.20
CA VAL A 593 -22.99 -3.55 -14.21
C VAL A 593 -21.51 -3.62 -14.59
N PRO A 594 -21.09 -2.95 -15.68
CA PRO A 594 -19.68 -2.90 -16.02
C PRO A 594 -18.90 -2.04 -15.03
N ILE A 595 -17.63 -2.37 -14.83
CA ILE A 595 -16.68 -1.60 -14.02
C ILE A 595 -15.72 -0.80 -14.92
N ALA A 596 -15.12 0.25 -14.37
CA ALA A 596 -14.04 0.95 -15.06
C ALA A 596 -12.81 0.06 -15.14
N LEU A 597 -12.21 -0.02 -16.33
CA LEU A 597 -10.85 -0.54 -16.41
C LEU A 597 -9.89 0.44 -15.74
N THR A 598 -8.94 -0.09 -14.98
CA THR A 598 -7.86 0.69 -14.37
C THR A 598 -7.18 1.59 -15.40
N LYS A 599 -7.06 2.88 -15.07
CA LYS A 599 -6.49 3.90 -15.95
C LYS A 599 -5.08 3.49 -16.40
N ARG A 600 -4.86 3.47 -17.72
CA ARG A 600 -3.61 3.08 -18.40
C ARG A 600 -3.18 1.61 -18.22
N TRP A 601 -4.09 0.70 -17.85
CA TRP A 601 -3.80 -0.74 -17.78
C TRP A 601 -3.22 -1.29 -19.10
N GLY A 602 -2.09 -2.00 -19.04
CA GLY A 602 -1.46 -2.61 -20.23
C GLY A 602 -0.99 -1.60 -21.29
N GLY A 603 -0.67 -0.37 -20.91
CA GLY A 603 -0.12 0.66 -21.82
C GLY A 603 -1.11 1.26 -22.82
N THR A 604 -2.41 0.93 -22.75
CA THR A 604 -3.43 1.32 -23.76
C THR A 604 -3.86 2.79 -23.74
N GLY A 605 -3.25 3.63 -22.89
CA GLY A 605 -3.64 5.04 -22.71
C GLY A 605 -3.00 6.06 -23.67
N ASN A 606 -2.14 5.65 -24.61
CA ASN A 606 -1.36 6.58 -25.45
C ASN A 606 -1.80 6.69 -26.92
N THR A 607 -2.95 6.13 -27.30
CA THR A 607 -3.43 6.21 -28.70
C THR A 607 -4.85 6.74 -28.77
N LEU A 608 -4.99 8.08 -28.90
CA LEU A 608 -5.77 8.80 -29.92
C LEU A 608 -6.06 10.25 -29.48
N SER A 609 -5.13 11.16 -29.76
CA SER A 609 -5.45 12.59 -29.90
C SER A 609 -4.75 13.18 -31.13
N GLN A 610 -5.05 12.64 -32.31
CA GLN A 610 -4.81 13.36 -33.57
C GLN A 610 -5.93 13.06 -34.57
N SER A 611 -6.97 13.90 -34.54
CA SER A 611 -7.67 14.31 -35.75
C SER A 611 -8.51 15.55 -35.46
N VAL A 612 -7.87 16.73 -35.41
CA VAL A 612 -8.54 17.97 -35.77
C VAL A 612 -8.04 18.34 -37.16
N SER A 613 -8.97 18.25 -38.09
CA SER A 613 -8.87 18.61 -39.49
C SER A 613 -8.22 19.98 -39.69
N HIS A 614 -7.27 20.04 -40.62
CA HIS A 614 -6.82 21.27 -41.27
C HIS A 614 -8.02 22.07 -41.80
N SER A 615 -8.23 23.26 -41.26
CA SER A 615 -8.84 24.37 -41.99
C SER A 615 -8.04 25.64 -41.72
N GLN A 616 -7.54 26.21 -42.81
CA GLN A 616 -6.74 27.42 -42.94
C GLN A 616 -7.26 28.58 -42.09
N TYR A 617 -6.39 29.21 -41.30
CA TYR A 617 -6.41 30.66 -41.07
C TYR A 617 -4.99 31.20 -40.82
N ASP A 618 -4.79 32.40 -41.34
CA ASP A 618 -3.53 33.11 -41.58
C ASP A 618 -2.65 33.36 -40.35
N VAL A 619 -1.34 33.35 -40.63
CA VAL A 619 -0.29 33.94 -39.81
C VAL A 619 -0.34 35.45 -40.05
N ASP A 620 -0.83 36.22 -39.09
CA ASP A 620 -0.42 37.61 -38.82
C ASP A 620 -1.20 38.18 -37.63
N THR A 621 -0.59 38.16 -36.43
CA THR A 621 -0.53 39.25 -35.44
C THR A 621 0.03 38.73 -34.11
N MET A 622 1.36 38.80 -33.97
CA MET A 622 2.01 38.93 -32.66
C MET A 622 1.93 40.41 -32.26
N ALA A 623 1.11 40.73 -31.26
CA ALA A 623 1.31 41.81 -30.28
C ALA A 623 0.10 41.87 -29.33
N ASP A 624 0.40 41.99 -28.04
CA ASP A 624 -0.47 42.46 -26.95
C ASP A 624 -1.60 41.53 -26.47
N ILE A 625 -1.26 40.57 -25.59
CA ILE A 625 -2.14 40.18 -24.48
C ILE A 625 -1.32 40.19 -23.19
N ASP A 626 -1.57 41.23 -22.41
CA ASP A 626 -0.99 41.55 -21.10
C ASP A 626 -1.67 40.68 -20.02
N PHE A 627 -0.98 39.68 -19.49
CA PHE A 627 -1.43 38.90 -18.33
C PHE A 627 -1.00 39.60 -17.04
N SER A 628 -1.77 40.60 -16.61
CA SER A 628 -1.66 41.14 -15.26
C SER A 628 -2.41 40.23 -14.28
N TYR A 629 -1.66 39.47 -13.50
CA TYR A 629 -2.17 38.80 -12.29
C TYR A 629 -2.53 39.87 -11.25
N SER A 630 -3.79 39.87 -10.81
CA SER A 630 -4.19 40.65 -9.63
C SER A 630 -3.78 39.87 -8.38
N ILE A 631 -2.80 40.43 -7.66
CA ILE A 631 -2.32 39.97 -6.37
C ILE A 631 -3.43 40.17 -5.33
N GLY A 632 -3.96 39.06 -4.84
CA GLY A 632 -4.78 38.99 -3.62
C GLY A 632 -4.22 37.89 -2.74
N GLU A 633 -3.45 38.31 -1.73
CA GLU A 633 -2.95 37.59 -0.54
C GLU A 633 -2.34 36.19 -0.74
N MET A 634 -0.99 36.18 -0.76
CA MET A 634 -0.10 35.03 -0.63
C MET A 634 -0.11 34.48 0.80
N ASP A 635 -0.18 33.14 0.94
CA ASP A 635 0.93 32.30 1.45
C ASP A 635 0.44 30.85 1.60
N GLU A 636 0.99 29.92 0.79
CA GLU A 636 1.08 28.45 1.04
C GLU A 636 1.71 27.66 -0.14
N CYS A 637 1.84 28.25 -1.34
CA CYS A 637 2.39 27.57 -2.53
C CYS A 637 3.92 27.44 -2.61
N SER A 638 4.72 28.01 -1.69
CA SER A 638 6.19 27.97 -1.75
C SER A 638 6.83 26.76 -1.04
N PHE A 639 6.07 26.06 -0.19
CA PHE A 639 6.61 24.94 0.60
C PHE A 639 6.81 23.64 -0.20
N ASN A 640 6.04 23.43 -1.28
CA ASN A 640 6.06 22.18 -2.05
C ASN A 640 7.21 22.08 -3.05
N SER A 641 7.60 23.19 -3.70
CA SER A 641 8.66 23.17 -4.72
C SER A 641 10.05 22.89 -4.12
N LEU A 642 10.32 23.41 -2.92
CA LEU A 642 11.62 23.23 -2.25
C LEU A 642 11.85 21.78 -1.81
N LYS A 643 10.84 21.12 -1.21
CA LYS A 643 10.92 19.71 -0.82
C LYS A 643 11.09 18.78 -2.03
N GLU A 644 10.43 19.07 -3.15
CA GLU A 644 10.54 18.23 -4.35
C GLU A 644 11.94 18.23 -4.97
N ILE A 645 12.62 19.38 -4.94
CA ILE A 645 14.01 19.53 -5.37
C ILE A 645 14.95 18.72 -4.47
N ASP A 646 14.74 18.79 -3.16
CA ASP A 646 15.54 18.08 -2.15
C ASP A 646 15.48 16.54 -2.29
N PHE A 647 14.32 15.97 -2.67
CA PHE A 647 14.19 14.52 -2.87
C PHE A 647 14.75 14.02 -4.19
N LYS A 648 14.59 14.75 -5.29
CA LYS A 648 15.28 14.44 -6.56
C LYS A 648 16.79 14.42 -6.35
N PHE A 649 17.29 15.32 -5.50
CA PHE A 649 18.70 15.37 -5.13
C PHE A 649 19.16 14.11 -4.36
N LEU A 650 18.40 13.65 -3.36
CA LEU A 650 18.71 12.41 -2.64
C LEU A 650 18.69 11.17 -3.54
N HIS A 651 17.75 11.12 -4.48
CA HIS A 651 17.66 10.06 -5.48
C HIS A 651 18.94 9.98 -6.33
N GLU A 652 19.37 11.11 -6.87
CA GLU A 652 20.57 11.19 -7.69
C GLU A 652 21.84 10.83 -6.88
N LEU A 653 21.93 11.28 -5.62
CA LEU A 653 23.00 10.85 -4.71
C LEU A 653 23.04 9.33 -4.51
N ALA A 654 21.88 8.69 -4.34
CA ALA A 654 21.78 7.24 -4.18
C ALA A 654 22.25 6.48 -5.43
N ILE A 655 21.88 6.97 -6.61
CA ILE A 655 22.31 6.38 -7.89
C ILE A 655 23.83 6.46 -8.06
N HIS A 656 24.43 7.60 -7.70
CA HIS A 656 25.85 7.86 -7.87
C HIS A 656 26.74 7.31 -6.73
N GLN A 657 26.16 6.76 -5.67
CA GLN A 657 26.93 6.08 -4.62
C GLN A 657 27.54 4.77 -5.15
N ARG A 658 28.83 4.56 -4.88
CA ARG A 658 29.57 3.33 -5.24
C ARG A 658 29.21 2.16 -4.33
N TYR A 659 29.52 0.92 -4.74
CA TYR A 659 29.12 -0.27 -3.99
C TYR A 659 29.62 -0.26 -2.54
N GLU A 660 30.81 0.29 -2.28
CA GLU A 660 31.38 0.39 -0.94
C GLU A 660 30.70 1.45 -0.07
N GLY A 661 30.08 2.47 -0.68
CA GLY A 661 29.41 3.56 0.03
C GLY A 661 29.99 4.96 -0.21
N PHE A 662 31.07 5.11 -0.96
CA PHE A 662 31.69 6.41 -1.25
C PHE A 662 31.17 7.03 -2.55
N TRP A 663 31.47 8.32 -2.73
CA TRP A 663 31.25 9.06 -3.97
C TRP A 663 32.58 9.47 -4.60
N ILE A 664 32.57 9.67 -5.93
CA ILE A 664 33.72 10.16 -6.70
C ILE A 664 33.39 11.50 -7.32
N LEU A 665 34.42 12.28 -7.62
CA LEU A 665 34.29 13.56 -8.30
C LEU A 665 34.16 13.36 -9.82
N ASP A 666 33.01 12.86 -10.26
CA ASP A 666 32.70 12.70 -11.68
C ASP A 666 32.02 13.94 -12.28
N SER A 667 31.76 13.91 -13.59
CA SER A 667 31.12 15.02 -14.31
C SER A 667 29.74 15.37 -13.74
N TRP A 668 29.03 14.39 -13.19
CA TRP A 668 27.75 14.61 -12.55
C TRP A 668 27.91 15.34 -11.23
N PHE A 669 28.86 14.95 -10.36
CA PHE A 669 29.10 15.62 -9.09
C PHE A 669 29.52 17.08 -9.28
N VAL A 670 30.31 17.35 -10.31
CA VAL A 670 30.73 18.72 -10.68
C VAL A 670 29.54 19.56 -11.16
N ASN A 671 28.62 18.97 -11.94
CA ASN A 671 27.43 19.66 -12.42
C ASN A 671 26.41 19.90 -11.29
N MET A 672 26.30 18.95 -10.35
CA MET A 672 25.44 19.05 -9.16
C MET A 672 25.74 20.31 -8.33
N LEU A 673 27.02 20.68 -8.18
CA LEU A 673 27.43 21.79 -7.31
C LEU A 673 27.09 23.19 -7.84
N HIS A 674 26.55 23.32 -9.07
CA HIS A 674 26.07 24.59 -9.68
C HIS A 674 26.91 25.87 -9.38
N GLY A 675 28.23 25.72 -9.25
CA GLY A 675 29.13 26.80 -8.82
C GLY A 675 30.60 26.40 -8.95
N GLY A 676 31.06 26.23 -10.19
CA GLY A 676 32.48 26.30 -10.56
C GLY A 676 33.41 25.14 -10.13
N PRO A 677 34.17 24.51 -11.05
CA PRO A 677 35.16 23.47 -10.75
C PRO A 677 36.43 23.97 -10.01
N ILE A 678 36.38 25.13 -9.35
CA ILE A 678 37.56 25.90 -8.96
C ILE A 678 38.05 25.60 -7.53
N GLN A 679 37.17 25.23 -6.58
CA GLN A 679 37.60 25.04 -5.18
C GLN A 679 38.01 23.59 -4.81
N LEU A 680 37.41 22.54 -5.38
CA LEU A 680 37.72 21.15 -5.02
C LEU A 680 39.10 20.66 -5.49
N LYS A 681 39.56 21.09 -6.67
CA LYS A 681 40.93 20.80 -7.14
C LYS A 681 42.01 21.50 -6.29
N GLN A 682 41.71 22.66 -5.73
CA GLN A 682 42.62 23.38 -4.82
C GLN A 682 42.70 22.70 -3.45
N ILE A 683 41.57 22.20 -2.94
CA ILE A 683 41.52 21.39 -1.71
C ILE A 683 42.28 20.07 -1.87
N ALA A 684 42.14 19.39 -3.02
CA ALA A 684 42.90 18.17 -3.33
C ALA A 684 44.42 18.45 -3.46
N ALA A 685 44.80 19.61 -4.01
CA ALA A 685 46.19 20.04 -4.11
C ALA A 685 46.83 20.39 -2.76
N LEU A 686 46.03 20.85 -1.78
CA LEU A 686 46.47 21.18 -0.42
C LEU A 686 46.82 19.93 0.43
N LEU A 687 46.24 18.76 0.12
CA LEU A 687 46.30 17.58 0.98
C LEU A 687 47.47 16.61 0.70
N ASN A 688 48.30 16.90 -0.31
CA ASN A 688 49.60 16.27 -0.63
C ASN A 688 49.75 14.78 -0.23
N THR A 689 48.75 13.96 -0.57
CA THR A 689 48.71 12.51 -0.29
C THR A 689 48.10 11.76 -1.47
N ALA A 690 48.39 10.46 -1.60
CA ALA A 690 48.10 9.61 -2.75
C ALA A 690 46.70 9.89 -3.36
N LEU A 691 46.72 10.41 -4.60
CA LEU A 691 45.68 11.25 -5.19
C LEU A 691 44.25 10.68 -5.20
N GLU A 692 44.06 9.37 -5.33
CA GLU A 692 42.73 8.81 -5.57
C GLU A 692 41.93 8.52 -4.28
N GLU A 693 42.58 8.04 -3.22
CA GLU A 693 41.88 7.69 -1.97
C GLU A 693 41.51 8.92 -1.15
N ALA A 694 42.39 9.94 -1.12
CA ALA A 694 42.10 11.19 -0.45
C ALA A 694 40.90 11.92 -1.08
N GLU A 695 40.79 11.91 -2.41
CA GLU A 695 39.68 12.50 -3.14
C GLU A 695 38.34 11.84 -2.78
N LYS A 696 38.27 10.50 -2.77
CA LYS A 696 37.07 9.76 -2.37
C LYS A 696 36.63 10.11 -0.95
N ILE A 697 37.58 10.19 -0.01
CA ILE A 697 37.29 10.54 1.39
C ILE A 697 36.70 11.95 1.48
N ILE A 698 37.31 12.93 0.80
CA ILE A 698 36.85 14.33 0.82
C ILE A 698 35.44 14.46 0.25
N VAL A 699 35.20 13.91 -0.93
CA VAL A 699 33.89 13.96 -1.59
C VAL A 699 32.82 13.31 -0.71
N THR A 700 33.15 12.16 -0.11
CA THR A 700 32.22 11.44 0.78
C THR A 700 31.92 12.22 2.06
N LEU A 701 32.92 12.83 2.69
CA LEU A 701 32.73 13.69 3.87
C LEU A 701 31.89 14.93 3.54
N PHE A 702 32.09 15.52 2.36
CA PHE A 702 31.28 16.65 1.89
C PHE A 702 29.81 16.23 1.74
N VAL A 703 29.53 15.11 1.07
CA VAL A 703 28.17 14.58 0.92
C VAL A 703 27.54 14.30 2.28
N LEU A 704 28.27 13.65 3.20
CA LEU A 704 27.76 13.38 4.56
C LEU A 704 27.40 14.66 5.31
N ARG A 705 28.24 15.69 5.22
CA ARG A 705 27.98 16.98 5.85
C ARG A 705 26.76 17.67 5.23
N PHE A 706 26.67 17.66 3.89
CA PHE A 706 25.53 18.21 3.16
C PHE A 706 24.23 17.48 3.54
N LEU A 707 24.24 16.15 3.57
CA LEU A 707 23.11 15.33 4.00
C LEU A 707 22.66 15.71 5.41
N LYS A 708 23.61 15.86 6.34
CA LYS A 708 23.31 16.24 7.72
C LYS A 708 22.76 17.66 7.83
N ASP A 709 23.32 18.63 7.13
CA ASP A 709 22.91 20.04 7.26
C ASP A 709 21.58 20.33 6.56
N ARG A 710 21.32 19.71 5.40
CA ARG A 710 20.10 19.97 4.61
C ARG A 710 18.94 19.06 4.96
N PHE A 711 19.22 17.85 5.48
CA PHE A 711 18.20 16.84 5.75
C PHE A 711 18.15 16.39 7.21
N ALA A 712 18.80 17.10 8.15
CA ALA A 712 18.75 16.78 9.59
C ALA A 712 17.31 16.60 10.12
N ASP A 713 16.38 17.43 9.64
CA ASP A 713 14.97 17.41 10.04
C ASP A 713 14.12 16.44 9.20
N SER A 714 14.71 15.82 8.16
CA SER A 714 14.04 14.92 7.21
C SER A 714 14.38 13.46 7.52
N ASP A 715 13.33 12.64 7.67
CA ASP A 715 13.40 11.27 8.17
C ASP A 715 13.93 10.23 7.16
N ILE A 716 14.54 9.14 7.69
CA ILE A 716 14.89 7.83 7.08
C ILE A 716 15.81 7.84 5.82
N LEU A 717 15.55 8.69 4.83
CA LEU A 717 16.14 8.62 3.48
C LEU A 717 17.65 8.84 3.44
N TRP A 718 18.14 9.89 4.12
CA TRP A 718 19.57 10.18 4.11
C TRP A 718 20.35 9.29 5.09
N GLN A 719 19.70 8.76 6.13
CA GLN A 719 20.36 7.92 7.14
C GLN A 719 20.89 6.62 6.53
N SER A 720 20.16 5.99 5.61
CA SER A 720 20.63 4.79 4.91
C SER A 720 21.88 5.08 4.05
N LEU A 721 21.83 6.16 3.25
CA LEU A 721 22.96 6.58 2.41
C LEU A 721 24.18 6.94 3.27
N ALA A 722 23.95 7.68 4.35
CA ALA A 722 24.98 8.07 5.29
C ALA A 722 25.56 6.86 6.01
N GLN A 723 24.75 5.90 6.44
CA GLN A 723 25.22 4.70 7.15
C GLN A 723 26.19 3.89 6.30
N LYS A 724 25.88 3.68 5.01
CA LYS A 724 26.77 2.97 4.07
C LYS A 724 28.10 3.71 3.89
N ALA A 725 28.05 5.04 3.73
CA ALA A 725 29.24 5.89 3.61
C ALA A 725 30.08 5.95 4.90
N GLU A 726 29.44 6.06 6.05
CA GLU A 726 30.09 6.04 7.36
C GLU A 726 30.74 4.69 7.65
N GLN A 727 30.10 3.58 7.25
CA GLN A 727 30.68 2.25 7.38
C GLN A 727 31.94 2.11 6.53
N TRP A 728 31.95 2.64 5.31
CA TRP A 728 33.14 2.69 4.48
C TRP A 728 34.28 3.48 5.13
N LEU A 729 33.99 4.70 5.64
CA LEU A 729 34.97 5.52 6.37
C LEU A 729 35.53 4.79 7.60
N ARG A 730 34.68 4.08 8.35
CA ARG A 730 35.11 3.26 9.50
C ARG A 730 36.02 2.11 9.06
N ASN A 731 35.71 1.45 7.94
CA ASN A 731 36.55 0.37 7.42
C ASN A 731 37.94 0.88 6.99
N LEU A 732 38.03 2.09 6.43
CA LEU A 732 39.32 2.74 6.12
C LEU A 732 40.17 3.02 7.36
N SER A 733 39.54 3.35 8.50
CA SER A 733 40.23 3.63 9.78
C SER A 733 40.91 2.40 10.42
N THR A 734 40.69 1.19 9.88
CA THR A 734 41.37 -0.04 10.31
C THR A 734 42.68 -0.33 9.55
N MET A 735 43.09 0.54 8.61
CA MET A 735 44.42 0.49 8.02
C MET A 735 45.49 0.94 9.04
N PRO A 736 46.69 0.32 9.04
CA PRO A 736 47.76 0.75 9.93
C PRO A 736 48.07 2.24 9.70
N PRO A 737 48.43 2.96 10.76
CA PRO A 737 48.61 4.40 10.69
C PRO A 737 49.69 4.71 9.65
N LEU A 738 49.38 5.60 8.69
CA LEU A 738 50.43 6.25 7.91
C LEU A 738 51.30 7.16 8.79
N ILE A 739 50.91 7.44 10.05
CA ILE A 739 51.71 8.10 11.11
C ILE A 739 51.18 7.67 12.50
N ASP A 740 52.03 7.05 13.34
CA ASP A 740 51.74 6.56 14.71
C ASP A 740 51.75 7.72 15.76
N PRO A 741 51.20 7.60 17.00
CA PRO A 741 49.80 7.40 17.40
C PRO A 741 49.27 8.42 18.44
N GLU A 742 47.94 8.65 18.50
CA GLU A 742 47.12 8.70 19.74
C GLU A 742 45.63 8.45 19.40
N PRO A 743 44.85 7.77 20.26
CA PRO A 743 43.49 7.34 19.95
C PRO A 743 42.46 8.42 20.30
N VAL A 744 42.15 9.29 19.34
CA VAL A 744 40.97 10.19 19.37
C VAL A 744 40.31 10.14 18.00
N ASP A 745 38.98 10.03 18.01
CA ASP A 745 38.10 9.77 16.85
C ASP A 745 38.50 10.61 15.62
N VAL A 746 39.02 9.90 14.61
CA VAL A 746 39.50 10.50 13.35
C VAL A 746 38.38 11.28 12.67
N VAL A 747 37.12 10.84 12.82
CA VAL A 747 35.95 11.49 12.22
C VAL A 747 35.72 12.88 12.81
N GLU A 748 35.81 13.04 14.13
CA GLU A 748 35.64 14.34 14.79
C GLU A 748 36.78 15.31 14.45
N ARG A 749 38.03 14.82 14.37
CA ARG A 749 39.19 15.63 13.97
C ARG A 749 39.10 16.11 12.53
N TRP A 750 38.68 15.24 11.61
CA TRP A 750 38.50 15.62 10.22
C TRP A 750 37.33 16.58 10.05
N GLN A 751 36.22 16.38 10.77
CA GLN A 751 35.10 17.33 10.80
C GLN A 751 35.51 18.71 11.36
N ALA A 752 36.26 18.73 12.46
CA ALA A 752 36.76 19.98 13.07
C ALA A 752 37.79 20.70 12.17
N TRP A 753 38.69 19.95 11.53
CA TRP A 753 39.65 20.49 10.57
C TRP A 753 38.92 21.05 9.34
N PHE A 754 37.92 20.35 8.80
CA PHE A 754 37.11 20.83 7.66
C PHE A 754 36.29 22.07 8.02
N ALA A 755 35.69 22.12 9.22
CA ALA A 755 34.98 23.30 9.72
C ALA A 755 35.92 24.52 9.81
N GLN A 756 37.15 24.31 10.27
CA GLN A 756 38.18 25.34 10.33
C GLN A 756 38.63 25.80 8.94
N GLN A 757 38.73 24.90 7.95
CA GLN A 757 39.06 25.25 6.57
C GLN A 757 37.94 26.06 5.89
N LEU A 758 36.66 25.71 6.14
CA LEU A 758 35.50 26.45 5.63
C LEU A 758 35.38 27.87 6.22
N GLU A 759 35.76 28.07 7.48
CA GLU A 759 35.85 29.41 8.08
C GLU A 759 36.96 30.27 7.44
N THR A 760 38.09 29.68 7.05
CA THR A 760 39.13 30.38 6.30
C THR A 760 38.75 30.72 4.86
N VAL A 761 37.89 29.91 4.22
CA VAL A 761 37.35 30.22 2.88
C VAL A 761 36.35 31.37 2.94
N LYS A 762 35.47 31.40 3.97
CA LYS A 762 34.58 32.55 4.23
C LYS A 762 35.32 33.87 4.46
N TYR A 763 36.55 33.82 4.98
CA TYR A 763 37.38 35.02 5.19
C TYR A 763 38.11 35.51 3.93
N GLN A 764 38.16 34.71 2.85
CA GLN A 764 38.71 35.12 1.55
C GLN A 764 37.63 35.59 0.56
N GLU A 765 36.35 35.32 0.82
CA GLU A 765 35.19 35.70 -0.02
C GLU A 765 34.56 37.05 0.38
N GLU A 766 35.08 37.78 1.38
CA GLU A 766 34.58 39.13 1.73
C GLU A 766 34.93 40.23 0.69
N ASP A 767 35.69 39.92 -0.37
CA ASP A 767 36.13 40.89 -1.38
C ASP A 767 35.51 40.74 -2.80
N GLU A 768 34.63 39.76 -3.07
CA GLU A 768 33.91 39.67 -4.36
C GLU A 768 32.41 39.34 -4.18
N ASP A 769 31.60 39.83 -5.13
CA ASP A 769 30.16 40.10 -5.09
C ASP A 769 29.24 39.09 -4.36
N LYS A 770 28.40 39.63 -3.47
CA LYS A 770 27.47 38.90 -2.59
C LYS A 770 26.23 38.28 -3.26
N ASP A 771 25.98 38.53 -4.54
CA ASP A 771 24.74 38.10 -5.20
C ASP A 771 24.79 36.68 -5.80
N GLU A 772 25.96 36.02 -5.82
CA GLU A 772 26.11 34.67 -6.38
C GLU A 772 26.15 33.55 -5.31
N VAL A 773 26.17 33.90 -4.02
CA VAL A 773 26.37 32.95 -2.89
C VAL A 773 25.05 32.43 -2.29
N GLU A 774 23.90 33.04 -2.61
CA GLU A 774 22.57 32.62 -2.12
C GLU A 774 21.81 31.68 -3.11
N ARG A 775 22.42 31.30 -4.23
CA ARG A 775 21.90 30.28 -5.16
C ARG A 775 22.77 29.05 -5.15
#